data_AF-A0A1U7I7I3-F1
#
_entry.id   AF-A0A1U7I7I3-F1
#
_cell.length_a   1.000
_cell.length_b   1.000
_cell.length_c   1.000
_cell.angle_alpha   90.00
_cell.angle_beta   90.00
_cell.angle_gamma   90.00
#
_symmetry.space_group_name_H-M   'P 1'
#
loop_
_entity.id
_entity.type
_entity.pdbx_description
1 polymer ?
#
loop_
_entity_poly.entity_id
_entity_poly.type
_entity_poly.pdbx_seq_one_letter_code
_entity_poly.pdbx_strand_id
1 'polypeptide(L)'
;MDRKLRTVYLADVAAFGLFLFGHSINNTPIVWISIATGLPLSSYLVAKVPSRKQLEDSKAQRIYELESQLTKLLDEKSWNENLNSNQVEKLIKEKQELEQKLIGEKLELEQKLLSENNQKAAYYKELLQDRDAQIEQLKQQLNRETTKLKTEYSAMIANIETAHKAEIEQLQVEYSGVVTELSQQLEQAISVTEQIKEDADNKILAAQKLTEENNEIKQQLRYQAEQQELARRELSLEERRIHVELTNERALLQKKIDDGLIQNERLKNIIEVLEVEKQQLAEQVAEYHIMLFKEKCDDNYSVKMVQKLLLEADINTEFLTMEEKQDGKVTVIYLRPISAFNENKLKTVCDQLPGFLNLTRKPTIVVSNGRLEVRIDKRSDKEKALANRERLEKSLISIDDCVQKNLGFLVIGEPGSAKSTGALYIANAIINQELSQKGIDDLIEPDSAMLLAFDIHHSTSWDDAGIKVIDNPLDIYQQFKYLQTEYDKRKPGNKTNRLIIFFDEMAETLDRIEVAVAEKEGTKKAGSDAVSYIQNLYRSFGTGGRKKYINFIGMNHSYNVKALGIDGYYRNCFVSILLNDACRHYINTTTKHLPEGKKEQFWHWLELMSNRYIALATGAIDDRLLKHPTHHDYPQIKDGNLPKNLQPVKQLPLDIKLV
;
A
#
# COMPACT_ATOMS: atom_id res chain seq x y z
N MET A 1 77.44 -8.10 -1.64
CA MET A 1 78.27 -9.31 -1.79
C MET A 1 78.26 -10.06 -0.46
N ASP A 2 77.82 -11.31 -0.49
CA ASP A 2 77.42 -12.12 0.67
C ASP A 2 78.60 -12.48 1.59
N ARG A 3 78.40 -12.46 2.92
CA ARG A 3 79.40 -12.80 3.95
C ARG A 3 79.90 -14.25 3.80
N LYS A 4 79.11 -15.14 3.18
CA LYS A 4 79.53 -16.51 2.86
C LYS A 4 80.66 -16.60 1.82
N LEU A 5 80.81 -15.61 0.93
CA LEU A 5 81.93 -15.59 -0.02
C LEU A 5 83.28 -15.18 0.61
N ARG A 6 83.26 -14.51 1.78
CA ARG A 6 84.50 -14.10 2.48
C ARG A 6 85.17 -15.25 3.25
N THR A 7 84.39 -16.21 3.74
CA THR A 7 84.92 -17.33 4.54
C THR A 7 85.60 -18.39 3.68
N VAL A 8 85.10 -18.64 2.46
CA VAL A 8 85.74 -19.57 1.51
C VAL A 8 87.06 -19.00 1.00
N TYR A 9 87.12 -17.69 0.71
CA TYR A 9 88.35 -17.03 0.26
C TYR A 9 89.45 -16.98 1.34
N LEU A 10 89.11 -16.97 2.64
CA LEU A 10 90.09 -16.98 3.73
C LEU A 10 90.61 -18.39 4.09
N ALA A 11 89.82 -19.44 3.85
CA ALA A 11 90.24 -20.82 4.07
C ALA A 11 91.27 -21.28 3.02
N ASP A 12 91.09 -20.91 1.75
CA ASP A 12 92.02 -21.27 0.67
C ASP A 12 93.35 -20.50 0.77
N VAL A 13 93.35 -19.29 1.32
CA VAL A 13 94.58 -18.49 1.56
C VAL A 13 95.38 -19.02 2.76
N ALA A 14 94.74 -19.63 3.76
CA ALA A 14 95.42 -20.23 4.92
C ALA A 14 96.11 -21.56 4.59
N ALA A 15 95.51 -22.39 3.72
CA ALA A 15 96.12 -23.65 3.27
C ALA A 15 97.32 -23.41 2.34
N PHE A 16 97.28 -22.36 1.52
CA PHE A 16 98.39 -21.99 0.63
C PHE A 16 99.57 -21.33 1.39
N GLY A 17 99.31 -20.72 2.55
CA GLY A 17 100.34 -20.11 3.41
C GLY A 17 101.23 -21.10 4.17
N LEU A 18 100.70 -22.27 4.57
CA LEU A 18 101.46 -23.31 5.29
C LEU A 18 102.34 -24.18 4.37
N PHE A 19 102.05 -24.19 3.07
CA PHE A 19 102.89 -24.86 2.06
C PHE A 19 104.12 -24.02 1.65
N LEU A 20 104.05 -22.69 1.77
CA LEU A 20 105.07 -21.77 1.21
C LEU A 20 106.10 -21.22 2.22
N PHE A 21 105.99 -21.48 3.53
CA PHE A 21 106.89 -20.88 4.53
C PHE A 21 107.46 -21.84 5.59
N GLY A 22 107.77 -23.08 5.20
CA GLY A 22 108.48 -24.04 6.08
C GLY A 22 109.70 -24.66 5.40
N HIS A 23 110.82 -23.92 5.37
CA HIS A 23 112.14 -24.41 4.98
C HIS A 23 113.08 -24.35 6.20
N SER A 24 113.66 -25.48 6.61
CA SER A 24 115.09 -25.66 6.91
C SER A 24 115.40 -26.70 8.00
N ILE A 25 116.56 -27.34 7.81
CA ILE A 25 117.42 -28.07 8.76
C ILE A 25 117.24 -29.59 8.83
N ASN A 26 117.98 -30.28 7.95
CA ASN A 26 119.13 -31.14 8.27
C ASN A 26 119.17 -31.83 9.64
N ASN A 27 118.10 -32.54 9.97
CA ASN A 27 118.15 -33.73 10.80
C ASN A 27 117.53 -34.87 10.00
N THR A 28 118.26 -35.99 9.92
CA THR A 28 117.81 -37.35 9.58
C THR A 28 116.38 -37.48 8.99
N PRO A 29 116.21 -37.80 7.69
CA PRO A 29 114.88 -37.89 7.05
C PRO A 29 113.97 -38.97 7.65
N ILE A 30 114.55 -39.93 8.37
CA ILE A 30 113.82 -41.05 8.96
C ILE A 30 113.24 -40.67 10.35
N VAL A 31 113.70 -39.59 11.00
CA VAL A 31 113.06 -39.02 12.22
C VAL A 31 111.82 -38.20 11.83
N TRP A 32 111.90 -37.40 10.76
CA TRP A 32 110.77 -36.60 10.26
C TRP A 32 109.70 -37.43 9.55
N ILE A 33 110.06 -38.50 8.84
CA ILE A 33 109.07 -39.47 8.34
C ILE A 33 108.41 -40.21 9.51
N SER A 34 109.14 -40.57 10.59
CA SER A 34 108.48 -41.18 11.76
C SER A 34 107.49 -40.24 12.47
N ILE A 35 107.68 -38.92 12.36
CA ILE A 35 106.75 -37.90 12.88
C ILE A 35 105.58 -37.64 11.88
N ALA A 36 105.80 -37.82 10.57
CA ALA A 36 104.77 -37.64 9.54
C ALA A 36 103.96 -38.91 9.20
N THR A 37 104.46 -40.11 9.50
CA THR A 37 103.82 -41.40 9.19
C THR A 37 103.67 -42.34 10.40
N GLY A 38 104.32 -42.07 11.53
CA GLY A 38 104.18 -42.87 12.75
C GLY A 38 104.99 -44.18 12.83
N LEU A 39 106.09 -44.38 12.08
CA LEU A 39 106.89 -45.65 12.08
C LEU A 39 108.44 -45.46 12.11
N PRO A 40 109.26 -46.40 12.66
CA PRO A 40 110.68 -46.19 13.10
C PRO A 40 111.84 -46.51 12.10
N LEU A 41 113.12 -46.41 12.54
CA LEU A 41 114.26 -45.71 11.87
C LEU A 41 115.45 -46.52 11.24
N SER A 42 115.39 -47.81 10.92
CA SER A 42 116.60 -48.67 10.93
C SER A 42 117.33 -49.08 9.61
N SER A 43 117.22 -48.41 8.44
CA SER A 43 117.50 -49.14 7.17
C SER A 43 118.36 -48.50 6.04
N TYR A 44 119.42 -47.72 6.28
CA TYR A 44 120.29 -47.26 5.18
C TYR A 44 121.79 -47.43 5.46
N LEU A 45 122.58 -48.00 4.53
CA LEU A 45 124.05 -47.91 4.46
C LEU A 45 124.65 -48.46 3.13
N VAL A 46 125.80 -47.88 2.70
CA VAL A 46 126.61 -48.22 1.50
C VAL A 46 128.12 -48.17 1.83
N ALA A 47 128.94 -49.05 1.19
CA ALA A 47 130.37 -48.90 0.75
C ALA A 47 131.50 -49.81 1.35
N LYS A 48 132.33 -50.44 0.48
CA LYS A 48 133.84 -50.40 0.33
C LYS A 48 134.35 -51.44 -0.71
N VAL A 49 135.37 -51.15 -1.54
CA VAL A 49 135.87 -52.02 -2.67
C VAL A 49 137.39 -52.38 -2.54
N PRO A 50 137.81 -53.68 -2.57
CA PRO A 50 139.22 -54.16 -2.46
C PRO A 50 139.89 -54.73 -3.76
N SER A 51 141.19 -55.12 -3.68
CA SER A 51 142.18 -55.36 -4.77
C SER A 51 142.04 -56.62 -5.64
N ARG A 52 142.64 -56.69 -6.86
CA ARG A 52 142.41 -57.74 -7.90
C ARG A 52 142.54 -59.21 -7.45
N LYS A 53 143.51 -59.56 -6.61
CA LYS A 53 143.67 -60.94 -6.09
C LYS A 53 142.63 -61.25 -4.99
N GLN A 54 142.33 -60.28 -4.14
CA GLN A 54 141.22 -60.35 -3.20
C GLN A 54 139.87 -60.35 -3.91
N LEU A 55 139.78 -59.69 -5.07
CA LEU A 55 138.67 -59.73 -6.00
C LEU A 55 138.63 -61.04 -6.75
N GLU A 56 139.71 -61.77 -6.99
CA GLU A 56 139.69 -63.05 -7.70
C GLU A 56 139.31 -64.19 -6.75
N ASP A 57 139.79 -64.18 -5.50
CA ASP A 57 139.34 -65.12 -4.47
C ASP A 57 137.94 -64.78 -3.97
N SER A 58 137.62 -63.48 -3.78
CA SER A 58 136.24 -63.03 -3.55
C SER A 58 135.35 -63.25 -4.78
N LYS A 59 135.85 -63.13 -6.02
CA LYS A 59 135.07 -63.47 -7.23
C LYS A 59 134.88 -64.97 -7.33
N ALA A 60 135.83 -65.81 -6.95
CA ALA A 60 135.63 -67.25 -6.97
C ALA A 60 134.55 -67.65 -5.95
N GLN A 61 134.61 -67.08 -4.74
CA GLN A 61 133.62 -67.29 -3.70
C GLN A 61 132.26 -66.66 -4.04
N ARG A 62 132.27 -65.49 -4.70
CA ARG A 62 131.08 -64.82 -5.22
C ARG A 62 130.50 -65.50 -6.45
N ILE A 63 131.31 -66.11 -7.30
CA ILE A 63 130.87 -66.93 -8.44
C ILE A 63 130.23 -68.20 -7.91
N TYR A 64 130.79 -68.83 -6.88
CA TYR A 64 130.16 -69.99 -6.24
C TYR A 64 128.83 -69.64 -5.55
N GLU A 65 128.77 -68.50 -4.84
CA GLU A 65 127.51 -67.96 -4.28
C GLU A 65 126.50 -67.55 -5.37
N LEU A 66 126.97 -66.93 -6.47
CA LEU A 66 126.13 -66.56 -7.60
C LEU A 66 125.67 -67.78 -8.38
N GLU A 67 126.47 -68.83 -8.51
CA GLU A 67 126.09 -70.11 -9.10
C GLU A 67 125.02 -70.79 -8.24
N SER A 68 125.15 -70.77 -6.90
CA SER A 68 124.10 -71.24 -5.99
C SER A 68 122.80 -70.42 -6.07
N GLN A 69 122.90 -69.09 -6.19
CA GLN A 69 121.75 -68.21 -6.41
C GLN A 69 121.14 -68.37 -7.81
N LEU A 70 121.96 -68.64 -8.83
CA LEU A 70 121.53 -68.91 -10.21
C LEU A 70 120.83 -70.27 -10.29
N THR A 71 121.28 -71.30 -9.57
CA THR A 71 120.57 -72.57 -9.46
C THR A 71 119.20 -72.38 -8.78
N LYS A 72 119.12 -71.58 -7.70
CA LYS A 72 117.83 -71.19 -7.10
C LYS A 72 116.92 -70.41 -8.04
N LEU A 73 117.46 -69.46 -8.81
CA LEU A 73 116.70 -68.70 -9.81
C LEU A 73 116.30 -69.55 -11.02
N LEU A 74 117.07 -70.58 -11.38
CA LEU A 74 116.73 -71.53 -12.43
C LEU A 74 115.67 -72.55 -11.96
N ASP A 75 115.67 -72.93 -10.69
CA ASP A 75 114.60 -73.71 -10.06
C ASP A 75 113.30 -72.88 -9.93
N GLU A 76 113.39 -71.59 -9.56
CA GLU A 76 112.25 -70.66 -9.55
C GLU A 76 111.77 -70.29 -10.95
N LYS A 77 112.67 -70.23 -11.95
CA LYS A 77 112.32 -70.09 -13.36
C LYS A 77 111.65 -71.36 -13.88
N SER A 78 112.11 -72.55 -13.49
CA SER A 78 111.47 -73.84 -13.78
C SER A 78 110.10 -73.98 -13.11
N TRP A 79 109.92 -73.37 -11.94
CA TRP A 79 108.63 -73.27 -11.24
C TRP A 79 107.69 -72.23 -11.88
N ASN A 80 108.21 -71.07 -12.31
CA ASN A 80 107.44 -70.03 -13.01
C ASN A 80 107.14 -70.37 -14.48
N GLU A 81 107.95 -71.20 -15.14
CA GLU A 81 107.68 -71.73 -16.50
C GLU A 81 106.71 -72.92 -16.46
N ASN A 82 106.50 -73.55 -15.29
CA ASN A 82 105.49 -74.61 -15.07
C ASN A 82 104.20 -74.14 -14.39
N LEU A 83 104.05 -72.84 -14.08
CA LEU A 83 102.80 -72.25 -13.59
C LEU A 83 102.32 -71.12 -14.53
N ASN A 84 101.22 -71.41 -15.23
CA ASN A 84 100.28 -70.48 -15.89
C ASN A 84 100.55 -69.97 -17.33
N SER A 85 100.64 -70.90 -18.29
CA SER A 85 100.17 -70.67 -19.67
C SER A 85 98.78 -71.30 -19.95
N ASN A 86 98.41 -72.39 -19.29
CA ASN A 86 97.16 -73.13 -19.58
C ASN A 86 95.86 -72.56 -18.96
N GLN A 87 95.92 -71.62 -18.01
CA GLN A 87 94.70 -70.97 -17.47
C GLN A 87 94.35 -69.66 -18.18
N VAL A 88 95.32 -68.97 -18.82
CA VAL A 88 95.07 -67.72 -19.54
C VAL A 88 94.45 -67.99 -20.90
N GLU A 89 94.93 -68.99 -21.66
CA GLU A 89 94.31 -69.36 -22.94
C GLU A 89 92.89 -69.94 -22.75
N LYS A 90 92.64 -70.70 -21.67
CA LYS A 90 91.31 -71.23 -21.37
C LYS A 90 90.32 -70.11 -21.05
N LEU A 91 90.68 -69.13 -20.22
CA LEU A 91 89.82 -68.00 -19.87
C LEU A 91 89.62 -67.01 -21.03
N ILE A 92 90.63 -66.81 -21.88
CA ILE A 92 90.49 -65.98 -23.09
C ILE A 92 89.57 -66.68 -24.10
N LYS A 93 89.71 -67.99 -24.28
CA LYS A 93 88.85 -68.77 -25.19
C LYS A 93 87.41 -68.88 -24.69
N GLU A 94 87.20 -69.14 -23.39
CA GLU A 94 85.87 -69.15 -22.77
C GLU A 94 85.20 -67.78 -22.82
N LYS A 95 85.96 -66.68 -22.63
CA LYS A 95 85.45 -65.32 -22.81
C LYS A 95 85.09 -65.01 -24.26
N GLN A 96 85.92 -65.41 -25.23
CA GLN A 96 85.65 -65.21 -26.65
C GLN A 96 84.45 -66.04 -27.13
N GLU A 97 84.29 -67.27 -26.64
CA GLU A 97 83.13 -68.12 -26.92
C GLU A 97 81.85 -67.56 -26.29
N LEU A 98 81.91 -67.03 -25.07
CA LEU A 98 80.78 -66.33 -24.44
C LEU A 98 80.43 -65.02 -25.16
N GLU A 99 81.41 -64.22 -25.58
CA GLU A 99 81.18 -63.00 -26.35
C GLU A 99 80.56 -63.32 -27.72
N GLN A 100 81.05 -64.35 -28.43
CA GLN A 100 80.46 -64.81 -29.70
C GLN A 100 79.02 -65.30 -29.50
N LYS A 101 78.74 -66.03 -28.42
CA LYS A 101 77.41 -66.53 -28.10
C LYS A 101 76.44 -65.40 -27.74
N LEU A 102 76.89 -64.43 -26.94
CA LEU A 102 76.13 -63.22 -26.59
C LEU A 102 75.86 -62.34 -27.81
N ILE A 103 76.83 -62.20 -28.72
CA ILE A 103 76.65 -61.47 -29.98
C ILE A 103 75.63 -62.19 -30.87
N GLY A 104 75.69 -63.52 -30.96
CA GLY A 104 74.72 -64.33 -31.69
C GLY A 104 73.30 -64.21 -31.14
N GLU A 105 73.14 -64.37 -29.82
CA GLU A 105 71.84 -64.22 -29.13
C GLU A 105 71.30 -62.80 -29.26
N LYS A 106 72.16 -61.77 -29.18
CA LYS A 106 71.78 -60.37 -29.41
C LYS A 106 71.30 -60.15 -30.85
N LEU A 107 72.00 -60.68 -31.85
CA LEU A 107 71.59 -60.58 -33.26
C LEU A 107 70.28 -61.30 -33.53
N GLU A 108 70.06 -62.46 -32.91
CA GLU A 108 68.82 -63.23 -33.04
C GLU A 108 67.64 -62.50 -32.38
N LEU A 109 67.87 -61.89 -31.21
CA LEU A 109 66.89 -61.04 -30.53
C LEU A 109 66.60 -59.76 -31.32
N GLU A 110 67.60 -59.10 -31.89
CA GLU A 110 67.42 -57.92 -32.75
C GLU A 110 66.64 -58.25 -34.02
N GLN A 111 66.88 -59.42 -34.63
CA GLN A 111 66.11 -59.89 -35.79
C GLN A 111 64.66 -60.25 -35.42
N LYS A 112 64.42 -60.88 -34.26
CA LYS A 112 63.05 -61.15 -33.77
C LYS A 112 62.32 -59.86 -33.42
N LEU A 113 63.00 -58.89 -32.80
CA LEU A 113 62.41 -57.58 -32.49
C LEU A 113 62.06 -56.81 -33.77
N LEU A 114 62.90 -56.89 -34.80
CA LEU A 114 62.67 -56.24 -36.09
C LEU A 114 61.49 -56.89 -36.84
N SER A 115 61.36 -58.22 -36.82
CA SER A 115 60.25 -58.92 -37.46
C SER A 115 58.91 -58.68 -36.75
N GLU A 116 58.89 -58.68 -35.41
CA GLU A 116 57.70 -58.33 -34.64
C GLU A 116 57.28 -56.87 -34.82
N ASN A 117 58.24 -55.94 -34.89
CA ASN A 117 57.95 -54.53 -35.17
C ASN A 117 57.40 -54.32 -36.58
N ASN A 118 57.93 -55.05 -37.58
CA ASN A 118 57.42 -54.99 -38.95
C ASN A 118 56.02 -55.59 -39.08
N GLN A 119 55.72 -56.67 -38.35
CA GLN A 119 54.37 -57.25 -38.31
C GLN A 119 53.36 -56.33 -37.61
N LYS A 120 53.73 -55.71 -36.49
CA LYS A 120 52.89 -54.72 -35.80
C LYS A 120 52.67 -53.47 -36.67
N ALA A 121 53.70 -52.99 -37.37
CA ALA A 121 53.59 -51.85 -38.28
C ALA A 121 52.65 -52.16 -39.46
N ALA A 122 52.70 -53.37 -40.03
CA ALA A 122 51.78 -53.81 -41.08
C ALA A 122 50.32 -53.87 -40.57
N TYR A 123 50.10 -54.45 -39.38
CA TYR A 123 48.78 -54.53 -38.75
C TYR A 123 48.18 -53.14 -38.48
N TYR A 124 48.95 -52.20 -37.92
CA TYR A 124 48.46 -50.84 -37.67
C TYR A 124 48.19 -50.06 -38.96
N LYS A 125 48.95 -50.33 -40.03
CA LYS A 125 48.72 -49.71 -41.34
C LYS A 125 47.40 -50.16 -41.97
N GLU A 126 47.09 -51.45 -41.88
CA GLU A 126 45.82 -52.02 -42.36
C GLU A 126 44.63 -51.51 -41.51
N LEU A 127 44.79 -51.46 -40.20
CA LEU A 127 43.78 -50.91 -39.29
C LEU A 127 43.50 -49.42 -39.56
N LEU A 128 44.53 -48.62 -39.85
CA LEU A 128 44.36 -47.21 -40.21
C LEU A 128 43.62 -47.06 -41.55
N GLN A 129 43.93 -47.90 -42.55
CA GLN A 129 43.23 -47.89 -43.83
C GLN A 129 41.74 -48.26 -43.69
N ASP A 130 41.40 -49.25 -42.86
CA ASP A 130 40.01 -49.62 -42.58
C ASP A 130 39.26 -48.50 -41.84
N ARG A 131 39.93 -47.83 -40.89
CA ARG A 131 39.34 -46.68 -40.17
C ARG A 131 39.15 -45.46 -41.06
N ASP A 132 40.10 -45.17 -41.94
CA ASP A 132 39.96 -44.09 -42.94
C ASP A 132 38.81 -44.38 -43.90
N ALA A 133 38.63 -45.63 -44.33
CA ALA A 133 37.50 -46.03 -45.17
C ALA A 133 36.14 -45.86 -44.45
N GLN A 134 36.05 -46.23 -43.17
CA GLN A 134 34.86 -46.01 -42.34
C GLN A 134 34.55 -44.52 -42.14
N ILE A 135 35.58 -43.71 -41.86
CA ILE A 135 35.43 -42.25 -41.74
C ILE A 135 34.87 -41.66 -43.04
N GLU A 136 35.35 -42.12 -44.19
CA GLU A 136 34.90 -41.58 -45.47
C GLU A 136 33.46 -42.00 -45.81
N GLN A 137 33.05 -43.21 -45.45
CA GLN A 137 31.65 -43.64 -45.54
C GLN A 137 30.72 -42.79 -44.66
N LEU A 138 31.13 -42.51 -43.42
CA LEU A 138 30.36 -41.66 -42.51
C LEU A 138 30.27 -40.21 -43.01
N LYS A 139 31.33 -39.65 -43.59
CA LYS A 139 31.27 -38.33 -44.23
C LYS A 139 30.28 -38.30 -45.39
N GLN A 140 30.27 -39.33 -46.23
CA GLN A 140 29.32 -39.42 -47.34
C GLN A 140 27.88 -39.53 -46.85
N GLN A 141 27.62 -40.31 -45.80
CA GLN A 141 26.30 -40.42 -45.19
C GLN A 141 25.84 -39.09 -44.59
N LEU A 142 26.70 -38.43 -43.80
CA LEU A 142 26.43 -37.12 -43.22
C LEU A 142 26.11 -36.07 -44.30
N ASN A 143 26.84 -36.10 -45.41
CA ASN A 143 26.63 -35.14 -46.51
C ASN A 143 25.29 -35.39 -47.23
N ARG A 144 24.86 -36.66 -47.36
CA ARG A 144 23.54 -37.02 -47.91
C ARG A 144 22.40 -36.55 -47.02
N GLU A 145 22.50 -36.79 -45.71
CA GLU A 145 21.50 -36.36 -44.73
C GLU A 145 21.42 -34.84 -44.63
N THR A 146 22.58 -34.16 -44.65
CA THR A 146 22.65 -32.69 -44.66
C THR A 146 22.00 -32.11 -45.91
N THR A 147 22.23 -32.71 -47.08
CA THR A 147 21.59 -32.29 -48.33
C THR A 147 20.07 -32.50 -48.27
N LYS A 148 19.62 -33.66 -47.79
CA LYS A 148 18.20 -33.97 -47.65
C LYS A 148 17.49 -32.98 -46.73
N LEU A 149 18.06 -32.69 -45.56
CA LEU A 149 17.52 -31.71 -44.62
C LEU A 149 17.48 -30.31 -45.24
N LYS A 150 18.55 -29.87 -45.93
CA LYS A 150 18.54 -28.58 -46.62
C LYS A 150 17.41 -28.47 -47.64
N THR A 151 17.15 -29.54 -48.40
CA THR A 151 16.04 -29.57 -49.36
C THR A 151 14.68 -29.49 -48.66
N GLU A 152 14.47 -30.28 -47.60
CA GLU A 152 13.23 -30.26 -46.81
C GLU A 152 12.95 -28.89 -46.18
N TYR A 153 13.96 -28.27 -45.55
CA TYR A 153 13.85 -26.91 -45.00
C TYR A 153 13.59 -25.87 -46.08
N SER A 154 14.24 -25.96 -47.24
CA SER A 154 14.00 -25.01 -48.35
C SER A 154 12.57 -25.11 -48.89
N ALA A 155 11.99 -26.32 -48.95
CA ALA A 155 10.61 -26.52 -49.35
C ALA A 155 9.62 -25.99 -48.29
N MET A 156 9.94 -26.16 -47.01
CA MET A 156 9.13 -25.62 -45.91
C MET A 156 9.12 -24.09 -45.90
N ILE A 157 10.28 -23.47 -46.12
CA ILE A 157 10.40 -22.00 -46.23
C ILE A 157 9.56 -21.49 -47.42
N ALA A 158 9.68 -22.12 -48.59
CA ALA A 158 8.90 -21.73 -49.77
C ALA A 158 7.38 -21.84 -49.54
N ASN A 159 6.93 -22.87 -48.81
CA ASN A 159 5.51 -23.02 -48.45
C ASN A 159 5.04 -21.92 -47.48
N ILE A 160 5.85 -21.56 -46.49
CA ILE A 160 5.55 -20.47 -45.54
C ILE A 160 5.49 -19.12 -46.28
N GLU A 161 6.47 -18.84 -47.14
CA GLU A 161 6.48 -17.62 -47.95
C GLU A 161 5.24 -17.50 -48.84
N THR A 162 4.80 -18.61 -49.43
CA THR A 162 3.59 -18.65 -50.26
C THR A 162 2.33 -18.41 -49.42
N ALA A 163 2.23 -19.02 -48.23
CA ALA A 163 1.11 -18.83 -47.32
C ALA A 163 1.02 -17.39 -46.79
N HIS A 164 2.15 -16.83 -46.33
CA HIS A 164 2.20 -15.44 -45.87
C HIS A 164 1.87 -14.44 -46.99
N LYS A 165 2.32 -14.71 -48.22
CA LYS A 165 1.99 -13.86 -49.36
C LYS A 165 0.48 -13.84 -49.64
N ALA A 166 -0.18 -14.99 -49.58
CA ALA A 166 -1.63 -15.09 -49.74
C ALA A 166 -2.39 -14.36 -48.61
N GLU A 167 -1.90 -14.46 -47.37
CA GLU A 167 -2.47 -13.75 -46.22
C GLU A 167 -2.31 -12.22 -46.32
N ILE A 168 -1.14 -11.75 -46.77
CA ILE A 168 -0.89 -10.33 -47.04
C ILE A 168 -1.81 -9.81 -48.15
N GLU A 169 -2.00 -10.57 -49.23
CA GLU A 169 -2.92 -10.20 -50.32
C GLU A 169 -4.38 -10.12 -49.82
N GLN A 170 -4.80 -11.04 -48.96
CA GLN A 170 -6.14 -11.02 -48.35
C GLN A 170 -6.33 -9.81 -47.43
N LEU A 171 -5.35 -9.51 -46.57
CA LEU A 171 -5.36 -8.35 -45.69
C LEU A 171 -5.35 -7.02 -46.48
N GLN A 172 -4.64 -6.96 -47.61
CA GLN A 172 -4.66 -5.79 -48.49
C GLN A 172 -6.05 -5.54 -49.09
N VAL A 173 -6.75 -6.61 -49.50
CA VAL A 173 -8.13 -6.51 -50.00
C VAL A 173 -9.06 -6.03 -48.89
N GLU A 174 -8.98 -6.62 -47.69
CA GLU A 174 -9.81 -6.22 -46.55
C GLU A 174 -9.57 -4.77 -46.13
N TYR A 175 -8.30 -4.34 -46.03
CA TYR A 175 -7.93 -2.97 -45.72
C TYR A 175 -8.44 -1.98 -46.78
N SER A 176 -8.36 -2.34 -48.08
CA SER A 176 -8.90 -1.50 -49.16
C SER A 176 -10.43 -1.35 -49.09
N GLY A 177 -11.13 -2.39 -48.63
CA GLY A 177 -12.57 -2.35 -48.39
C GLY A 177 -12.93 -1.38 -47.26
N VAL A 178 -12.22 -1.48 -46.14
CA VAL A 178 -12.42 -0.60 -44.97
C VAL A 178 -12.12 0.86 -45.31
N VAL A 179 -11.04 1.14 -46.05
CA VAL A 179 -10.72 2.51 -46.50
C VAL A 179 -11.80 3.08 -47.41
N THR A 180 -12.38 2.26 -48.28
CA THR A 180 -13.48 2.66 -49.16
C THR A 180 -14.74 3.00 -48.37
N GLU A 181 -15.10 2.16 -47.40
CA GLU A 181 -16.27 2.37 -46.54
C GLU A 181 -16.11 3.62 -45.66
N LEU A 182 -14.93 3.82 -45.07
CA LEU A 182 -14.62 5.03 -44.29
C LEU A 182 -14.64 6.29 -45.15
N SER A 183 -14.16 6.22 -46.39
CA SER A 183 -14.23 7.35 -47.32
C SER A 183 -15.67 7.71 -47.68
N GLN A 184 -16.53 6.70 -47.86
CA GLN A 184 -17.95 6.92 -48.13
C GLN A 184 -18.70 7.49 -46.91
N GLN A 185 -18.37 7.03 -45.70
CA GLN A 185 -18.91 7.61 -44.46
C GLN A 185 -18.45 9.06 -44.25
N LEU A 186 -17.20 9.38 -44.60
CA LEU A 186 -16.68 10.74 -44.55
C LEU A 186 -17.39 11.67 -45.54
N GLU A 187 -17.64 11.23 -46.79
CA GLU A 187 -18.41 11.99 -47.77
C GLU A 187 -19.85 12.25 -47.30
N GLN A 188 -20.50 11.25 -46.69
CA GLN A 188 -21.82 11.45 -46.08
C GLN A 188 -21.78 12.46 -44.93
N ALA A 189 -20.76 12.40 -44.07
CA ALA A 189 -20.59 13.35 -42.97
C ALA A 189 -20.34 14.79 -43.47
N ILE A 190 -19.56 14.95 -44.55
CA ILE A 190 -19.34 16.25 -45.21
C ILE A 190 -20.65 16.80 -45.76
N SER A 191 -21.44 15.99 -46.47
CA SER A 191 -22.75 16.40 -46.99
C SER A 191 -23.72 16.85 -45.88
N VAL A 192 -23.79 16.11 -44.76
CA VAL A 192 -24.60 16.50 -43.60
C VAL A 192 -24.11 17.81 -42.98
N THR A 193 -22.80 18.02 -42.93
CA THR A 193 -22.20 19.25 -42.38
C THR A 193 -22.49 20.46 -43.26
N GLU A 194 -22.46 20.31 -44.58
CA GLU A 194 -22.84 21.36 -45.53
C GLU A 194 -24.32 21.73 -45.38
N GLN A 195 -25.19 20.74 -45.19
CA GLN A 195 -26.62 20.97 -44.98
C GLN A 195 -26.91 21.68 -43.64
N ILE A 196 -26.18 21.32 -42.57
CA ILE A 196 -26.25 22.03 -41.28
C ILE A 196 -25.77 23.48 -41.42
N LYS A 197 -24.74 23.73 -42.24
CA LYS A 197 -24.21 25.06 -42.50
C LYS A 197 -25.23 25.92 -43.26
N GLU A 198 -25.88 25.37 -44.27
CA GLU A 198 -26.95 26.05 -45.01
C GLU A 198 -28.15 26.39 -44.10
N ASP A 199 -28.56 25.47 -43.24
CA ASP A 199 -29.59 25.71 -42.22
C ASP A 199 -29.19 26.78 -41.20
N ALA A 200 -27.91 26.85 -40.83
CA ALA A 200 -27.38 27.88 -39.94
C ALA A 200 -27.37 29.26 -40.62
N ASP A 201 -26.94 29.33 -41.88
CA ASP A 201 -26.93 30.57 -42.66
C ASP A 201 -28.37 31.10 -42.89
N ASN A 202 -29.33 30.21 -43.15
CA ASN A 202 -30.75 30.56 -43.23
C ASN A 202 -31.32 31.09 -41.89
N LYS A 203 -30.88 30.53 -40.75
CA LYS A 203 -31.26 31.02 -39.41
C LYS A 203 -30.61 32.36 -39.08
N ILE A 204 -29.37 32.61 -39.54
CA ILE A 204 -28.69 33.90 -39.39
C ILE A 204 -29.41 34.98 -40.21
N LEU A 205 -29.84 34.67 -41.43
CA LEU A 205 -30.62 35.60 -42.27
C LEU A 205 -31.99 35.93 -41.64
N ALA A 206 -32.65 34.94 -41.02
CA ALA A 206 -33.89 35.17 -40.28
C ALA A 206 -33.68 36.01 -39.00
N ALA A 207 -32.56 35.80 -38.30
CA ALA A 207 -32.18 36.61 -37.13
C ALA A 207 -31.84 38.06 -37.51
N GLN A 208 -31.24 38.30 -38.68
CA GLN A 208 -30.98 39.64 -39.20
C GLN A 208 -32.27 40.41 -39.49
N LYS A 209 -33.28 39.77 -40.10
CA LYS A 209 -34.62 40.36 -40.29
C LYS A 209 -35.30 40.71 -38.96
N LEU A 210 -35.23 39.82 -37.96
CA LEU A 210 -35.71 40.08 -36.60
C LEU A 210 -34.95 41.23 -35.90
N THR A 211 -33.71 41.48 -36.28
CA THR A 211 -32.89 42.58 -35.74
C THR A 211 -33.30 43.92 -36.35
N GLU A 212 -33.66 43.94 -37.64
CA GLU A 212 -34.23 45.12 -38.32
C GLU A 212 -35.62 45.49 -37.77
N GLU A 213 -36.51 44.51 -37.58
CA GLU A 213 -37.81 44.70 -36.92
C GLU A 213 -37.66 45.22 -35.48
N ASN A 214 -36.68 44.71 -34.72
CA ASN A 214 -36.38 45.22 -33.38
C ASN A 214 -35.84 46.67 -33.38
N ASN A 215 -35.17 47.09 -34.44
CA ASN A 215 -34.67 48.47 -34.56
C ASN A 215 -35.81 49.45 -34.87
N GLU A 216 -36.82 49.04 -35.65
CA GLU A 216 -38.06 49.82 -35.85
C GLU A 216 -38.87 49.94 -34.54
N ILE A 217 -38.99 48.84 -33.78
CA ILE A 217 -39.63 48.86 -32.46
C ILE A 217 -38.86 49.76 -31.47
N LYS A 218 -37.52 49.77 -31.52
CA LYS A 218 -36.69 50.69 -30.70
C LYS A 218 -36.89 52.15 -31.09
N GLN A 219 -37.11 52.48 -32.36
CA GLN A 219 -37.44 53.85 -32.78
C GLN A 219 -38.83 54.28 -32.28
N GLN A 220 -39.83 53.39 -32.33
CA GLN A 220 -41.14 53.64 -31.75
C GLN A 220 -41.09 53.81 -30.22
N LEU A 221 -40.27 53.01 -29.52
CA LEU A 221 -40.03 53.14 -28.08
C LEU A 221 -39.30 54.45 -27.72
N ARG A 222 -38.39 54.94 -28.57
CA ARG A 222 -37.74 56.26 -28.37
C ARG A 222 -38.73 57.40 -28.49
N TYR A 223 -39.64 57.34 -29.46
CA TYR A 223 -40.72 58.32 -29.60
C TYR A 223 -41.67 58.29 -28.39
N GLN A 224 -42.01 57.11 -27.87
CA GLN A 224 -42.79 56.98 -26.64
C GLN A 224 -42.03 57.46 -25.40
N ALA A 225 -40.71 57.25 -25.33
CA ALA A 225 -39.87 57.72 -24.23
C ALA A 225 -39.76 59.25 -24.21
N GLU A 226 -39.66 59.92 -25.36
CA GLU A 226 -39.70 61.39 -25.45
C GLU A 226 -41.05 61.97 -25.02
N GLN A 227 -42.17 61.32 -25.39
CA GLN A 227 -43.51 61.67 -24.92
C GLN A 227 -43.64 61.48 -23.39
N GLN A 228 -43.05 60.40 -22.84
CA GLN A 228 -42.99 60.19 -21.40
C GLN A 228 -42.05 61.18 -20.69
N GLU A 229 -40.98 61.66 -21.33
CA GLU A 229 -40.08 62.66 -20.76
C GLU A 229 -40.75 64.05 -20.70
N LEU A 230 -41.52 64.41 -21.73
CA LEU A 230 -42.38 65.60 -21.73
C LEU A 230 -43.43 65.52 -20.61
N ALA A 231 -44.12 64.39 -20.49
CA ALA A 231 -45.04 64.14 -19.38
C ALA A 231 -44.34 64.19 -18.00
N ARG A 232 -43.11 63.68 -17.90
CA ARG A 232 -42.29 63.77 -16.67
C ARG A 232 -41.86 65.20 -16.35
N ARG A 233 -41.62 66.05 -17.33
CA ARG A 233 -41.31 67.48 -17.10
C ARG A 233 -42.53 68.24 -16.59
N GLU A 234 -43.70 67.97 -17.14
CA GLU A 234 -44.96 68.51 -16.63
C GLU A 234 -45.24 68.01 -15.20
N LEU A 235 -45.02 66.72 -14.95
CA LEU A 235 -45.15 66.12 -13.63
C LEU A 235 -44.10 66.67 -12.66
N SER A 236 -42.89 66.99 -13.11
CA SER A 236 -41.84 67.63 -12.30
C SER A 236 -42.17 69.07 -11.93
N LEU A 237 -42.84 69.81 -12.83
CA LEU A 237 -43.33 71.15 -12.53
C LEU A 237 -44.50 71.10 -11.54
N GLU A 238 -45.39 70.14 -11.68
CA GLU A 238 -46.48 69.88 -10.73
C GLU A 238 -45.94 69.38 -9.37
N GLU A 239 -44.94 68.50 -9.37
CA GLU A 239 -44.20 68.06 -8.18
C GLU A 239 -43.53 69.23 -7.49
N ARG A 240 -42.95 70.19 -8.23
CA ARG A 240 -42.39 71.41 -7.63
C ARG A 240 -43.49 72.28 -7.02
N ARG A 241 -44.66 72.40 -7.65
CA ARG A 241 -45.81 73.13 -7.10
C ARG A 241 -46.31 72.46 -5.81
N ILE A 242 -46.52 71.14 -5.86
CA ILE A 242 -46.88 70.29 -4.72
C ILE A 242 -45.78 70.34 -3.66
N HIS A 243 -44.50 70.40 -4.02
CA HIS A 243 -43.40 70.47 -3.07
C HIS A 243 -43.39 71.82 -2.34
N VAL A 244 -43.70 72.92 -3.02
CA VAL A 244 -43.88 74.23 -2.37
C VAL A 244 -45.11 74.23 -1.45
N GLU A 245 -46.23 73.66 -1.90
CA GLU A 245 -47.43 73.48 -1.08
C GLU A 245 -47.15 72.61 0.16
N LEU A 246 -46.50 71.46 -0.03
CA LEU A 246 -46.06 70.55 1.03
C LEU A 246 -44.98 71.18 1.91
N THR A 247 -44.13 72.07 1.41
CA THR A 247 -43.12 72.76 2.23
C THR A 247 -43.80 73.78 3.14
N ASN A 248 -44.80 74.50 2.62
CA ASN A 248 -45.63 75.40 3.42
C ASN A 248 -46.48 74.63 4.44
N GLU A 249 -47.08 73.51 4.02
CA GLU A 249 -47.84 72.63 4.90
C GLU A 249 -46.92 71.95 5.93
N ARG A 250 -45.71 71.54 5.54
CA ARG A 250 -44.68 71.02 6.45
C ARG A 250 -44.20 72.08 7.41
N ALA A 251 -44.07 73.35 7.02
CA ALA A 251 -43.75 74.44 7.95
C ALA A 251 -44.89 74.66 8.94
N LEU A 252 -46.14 74.58 8.49
CA LEU A 252 -47.33 74.65 9.34
C LEU A 252 -47.43 73.46 10.30
N LEU A 253 -47.18 72.24 9.80
CA LEU A 253 -47.15 71.01 10.57
C LEU A 253 -45.95 70.97 11.51
N GLN A 254 -44.78 71.46 11.09
CA GLN A 254 -43.60 71.59 11.93
C GLN A 254 -43.88 72.54 13.08
N LYS A 255 -44.55 73.68 12.82
CA LYS A 255 -45.03 74.56 13.88
C LYS A 255 -46.00 73.84 14.84
N LYS A 256 -46.94 73.05 14.32
CA LYS A 256 -47.84 72.22 15.15
C LYS A 256 -47.09 71.11 15.91
N ILE A 257 -46.02 70.56 15.33
CA ILE A 257 -45.14 69.58 15.97
C ILE A 257 -44.32 70.27 17.05
N ASP A 258 -43.80 71.47 16.83
CA ASP A 258 -43.04 72.24 17.81
C ASP A 258 -43.95 72.64 18.98
N ASP A 259 -45.16 73.13 18.69
CA ASP A 259 -46.21 73.36 19.70
C ASP A 259 -46.58 72.05 20.44
N GLY A 260 -46.71 70.96 19.68
CA GLY A 260 -46.96 69.63 20.20
C GLY A 260 -45.80 69.06 21.02
N LEU A 261 -44.55 69.39 20.70
CA LEU A 261 -43.34 69.01 21.41
C LEU A 261 -43.22 69.80 22.70
N ILE A 262 -43.53 71.10 22.69
CA ILE A 262 -43.65 71.92 23.90
C ILE A 262 -44.74 71.33 24.81
N GLN A 263 -45.86 70.90 24.22
CA GLN A 263 -46.93 70.25 24.96
C GLN A 263 -46.54 68.84 25.44
N ASN A 264 -45.77 68.09 24.65
CA ASN A 264 -45.26 66.77 24.99
C ASN A 264 -44.16 66.87 26.06
N GLU A 265 -43.35 67.92 26.06
CA GLU A 265 -42.35 68.20 27.10
C GLU A 265 -43.05 68.58 28.41
N ARG A 266 -44.12 69.40 28.34
CA ARG A 266 -45.03 69.60 29.48
C ARG A 266 -45.65 68.30 29.97
N LEU A 267 -46.17 67.47 29.06
CA LEU A 267 -46.76 66.19 29.40
C LEU A 267 -45.72 65.18 29.91
N LYS A 268 -44.47 65.21 29.42
CA LYS A 268 -43.35 64.41 29.90
C LYS A 268 -42.95 64.83 31.30
N ASN A 269 -42.88 66.13 31.58
CA ASN A 269 -42.65 66.62 32.95
C ASN A 269 -43.81 66.18 33.87
N ILE A 270 -45.05 66.20 33.38
CA ILE A 270 -46.19 65.66 34.12
C ILE A 270 -46.09 64.14 34.28
N ILE A 271 -45.69 63.39 33.25
CA ILE A 271 -45.50 61.94 33.29
C ILE A 271 -44.34 61.57 34.20
N GLU A 272 -43.23 62.29 34.22
CA GLU A 272 -42.11 62.08 35.15
C GLU A 272 -42.57 62.33 36.59
N VAL A 273 -43.35 63.37 36.84
CA VAL A 273 -43.97 63.61 38.15
C VAL A 273 -44.90 62.45 38.51
N LEU A 274 -45.76 62.01 37.57
CA LEU A 274 -46.67 60.89 37.77
C LEU A 274 -45.94 59.54 37.85
N GLU A 275 -44.77 59.36 37.24
CA GLU A 275 -43.94 58.17 37.28
C GLU A 275 -43.17 58.10 38.59
N VAL A 276 -42.68 59.24 39.09
CA VAL A 276 -42.15 59.36 40.45
C VAL A 276 -43.27 59.06 41.45
N GLU A 277 -44.48 59.61 41.28
CA GLU A 277 -45.63 59.26 42.12
C GLU A 277 -46.03 57.78 41.97
N LYS A 278 -46.03 57.22 40.76
CA LYS A 278 -46.32 55.80 40.49
C LYS A 278 -45.25 54.90 41.09
N GLN A 279 -43.99 55.30 41.07
CA GLN A 279 -42.87 54.55 41.61
C GLN A 279 -42.88 54.62 43.14
N GLN A 280 -43.21 55.79 43.71
CA GLN A 280 -43.50 55.93 45.15
C GLN A 280 -44.72 55.12 45.56
N LEU A 281 -45.79 55.09 44.77
CA LEU A 281 -46.96 54.26 44.99
C LEU A 281 -46.65 52.77 44.79
N ALA A 282 -45.80 52.39 43.83
CA ALA A 282 -45.40 51.01 43.58
C ALA A 282 -44.44 50.51 44.66
N GLU A 283 -43.54 51.35 45.17
CA GLU A 283 -42.70 51.07 46.34
C GLU A 283 -43.57 50.97 47.60
N GLN A 284 -44.54 51.87 47.78
CA GLN A 284 -45.53 51.77 48.87
C GLN A 284 -46.40 50.51 48.75
N VAL A 285 -46.81 50.11 47.54
CA VAL A 285 -47.61 48.89 47.28
C VAL A 285 -46.75 47.64 47.40
N ALA A 286 -45.47 47.68 47.03
CA ALA A 286 -44.51 46.60 47.21
C ALA A 286 -44.11 46.45 48.68
N GLU A 287 -43.92 47.54 49.42
CA GLU A 287 -43.77 47.53 50.89
C GLU A 287 -45.05 47.05 51.57
N TYR A 288 -46.23 47.46 51.09
CA TYR A 288 -47.52 46.94 51.59
C TYR A 288 -47.70 45.46 51.28
N HIS A 289 -47.29 44.98 50.09
CA HIS A 289 -47.35 43.55 49.74
C HIS A 289 -46.31 42.75 50.52
N ILE A 290 -45.08 43.24 50.66
CA ILE A 290 -44.05 42.59 51.49
C ILE A 290 -44.48 42.58 52.96
N MET A 291 -45.15 43.62 53.48
CA MET A 291 -45.72 43.65 54.84
C MET A 291 -46.94 42.73 54.99
N LEU A 292 -47.89 42.72 54.05
CA LEU A 292 -49.08 41.87 54.09
C LEU A 292 -48.75 40.38 53.97
N PHE A 293 -47.63 40.04 53.34
CA PHE A 293 -47.21 38.65 53.12
C PHE A 293 -45.98 38.22 53.94
N LYS A 294 -45.42 39.09 54.81
CA LYS A 294 -44.31 38.73 55.71
C LYS A 294 -44.71 37.73 56.79
N GLU A 295 -46.00 37.58 57.09
CA GLU A 295 -46.45 36.74 58.19
C GLU A 295 -46.95 35.34 57.81
N LYS A 296 -47.08 34.98 56.52
CA LYS A 296 -47.40 33.58 56.15
C LYS A 296 -46.86 33.20 54.76
N CYS A 297 -45.78 32.40 54.72
CA CYS A 297 -45.72 31.10 54.03
C CYS A 297 -44.30 30.72 53.59
N ASP A 298 -43.94 29.50 53.95
CA ASP A 298 -42.79 28.70 53.50
C ASP A 298 -42.84 28.25 52.01
N ASP A 299 -43.59 28.93 51.13
CA ASP A 299 -43.93 28.42 49.79
C ASP A 299 -43.29 29.19 48.62
N ASN A 300 -42.80 28.46 47.63
CA ASN A 300 -42.05 28.93 46.46
C ASN A 300 -42.83 29.94 45.59
N TYR A 301 -42.30 31.16 45.44
CA TYR A 301 -42.86 32.28 44.66
C TYR A 301 -43.28 31.90 43.23
N SER A 302 -42.49 31.05 42.55
CA SER A 302 -42.75 30.66 41.16
C SER A 302 -44.05 29.86 41.00
N VAL A 303 -44.36 29.00 41.97
CA VAL A 303 -45.57 28.16 41.98
C VAL A 303 -46.81 29.02 42.17
N LYS A 304 -46.78 29.93 43.14
CA LYS A 304 -47.90 30.85 43.41
C LYS A 304 -48.22 31.74 42.22
N MET A 305 -47.20 32.27 41.57
CA MET A 305 -47.41 33.13 40.41
C MET A 305 -48.03 32.38 39.24
N VAL A 306 -47.57 31.15 38.97
CA VAL A 306 -48.15 30.29 37.93
C VAL A 306 -49.60 29.95 38.25
N GLN A 307 -49.92 29.53 39.49
CA GLN A 307 -51.28 29.22 39.89
C GLN A 307 -52.20 30.46 39.86
N LYS A 308 -51.69 31.64 40.22
CA LYS A 308 -52.44 32.90 40.19
C LYS A 308 -52.82 33.29 38.75
N LEU A 309 -51.86 33.24 37.82
CA LEU A 309 -52.14 33.58 36.42
C LEU A 309 -53.06 32.54 35.75
N LEU A 310 -52.95 31.26 36.13
CA LEU A 310 -53.89 30.23 35.71
C LEU A 310 -55.30 30.51 36.26
N LEU A 311 -55.42 30.91 37.53
CA LEU A 311 -56.69 31.28 38.14
C LEU A 311 -57.33 32.52 37.47
N GLU A 312 -56.54 33.54 37.17
CA GLU A 312 -56.98 34.74 36.43
C GLU A 312 -57.44 34.41 34.99
N ALA A 313 -56.96 33.32 34.43
CA ALA A 313 -57.42 32.77 33.15
C ALA A 313 -58.62 31.79 33.30
N ASP A 314 -59.28 31.73 34.45
CA ASP A 314 -60.32 30.76 34.83
C ASP A 314 -59.88 29.29 34.78
N ILE A 315 -58.60 29.01 35.08
CA ILE A 315 -58.04 27.65 35.14
C ILE A 315 -57.70 27.34 36.58
N ASN A 316 -58.63 26.70 37.28
CA ASN A 316 -58.41 26.23 38.64
C ASN A 316 -57.46 25.04 38.66
N THR A 317 -56.40 25.13 39.46
CA THR A 317 -55.38 24.08 39.55
C THR A 317 -54.97 23.76 40.97
N GLU A 318 -54.78 22.47 41.24
CA GLU A 318 -54.16 21.94 42.44
C GLU A 318 -52.65 21.76 42.19
N PHE A 319 -51.80 22.26 43.10
CA PHE A 319 -50.37 22.02 43.04
C PHE A 319 -50.05 20.58 43.41
N LEU A 320 -49.29 19.88 42.55
CA LEU A 320 -48.87 18.51 42.82
C LEU A 320 -47.44 18.46 43.36
N THR A 321 -46.49 18.96 42.58
CA THR A 321 -45.07 18.96 42.95
C THR A 321 -44.27 19.93 42.08
N MET A 322 -43.06 20.27 42.53
CA MET A 322 -42.08 21.05 41.79
C MET A 322 -40.76 20.29 41.78
N GLU A 323 -40.20 20.10 40.58
CA GLU A 323 -38.87 19.52 40.39
C GLU A 323 -37.91 20.57 39.85
N GLU A 324 -36.77 20.71 40.50
CA GLU A 324 -35.64 21.46 39.96
C GLU A 324 -34.63 20.50 39.33
N LYS A 325 -34.26 20.77 38.09
CA LYS A 325 -33.30 19.98 37.31
C LYS A 325 -32.16 20.90 36.86
N GLN A 326 -30.97 20.32 36.72
CA GLN A 326 -29.77 21.03 36.24
C GLN A 326 -29.42 22.26 37.10
N ASP A 327 -29.16 22.03 38.40
CA ASP A 327 -28.80 23.07 39.38
C ASP A 327 -29.77 24.26 39.43
N GLY A 328 -31.09 23.98 39.44
CA GLY A 328 -32.12 25.01 39.56
C GLY A 328 -32.38 25.84 38.29
N LYS A 329 -31.71 25.54 37.17
CA LYS A 329 -31.91 26.27 35.91
C LYS A 329 -33.14 25.82 35.13
N VAL A 330 -33.61 24.60 35.35
CA VAL A 330 -34.88 24.11 34.79
C VAL A 330 -35.81 23.77 35.95
N THR A 331 -36.92 24.50 36.05
CA THR A 331 -37.98 24.24 37.03
C THR A 331 -39.17 23.63 36.31
N VAL A 332 -39.67 22.49 36.79
CA VAL A 332 -40.87 21.84 36.27
C VAL A 332 -41.91 21.82 37.38
N ILE A 333 -43.03 22.49 37.15
CA ILE A 333 -44.15 22.59 38.09
C ILE A 333 -45.27 21.70 37.55
N TYR A 334 -45.70 20.74 38.35
CA TYR A 334 -46.80 19.84 38.02
C TYR A 334 -48.05 20.30 38.75
N LEU A 335 -49.11 20.54 37.99
CA LEU A 335 -50.41 20.99 38.47
C LEU A 335 -51.51 20.04 37.96
N ARG A 336 -52.60 19.90 38.71
CA ARG A 336 -53.81 19.19 38.28
C ARG A 336 -54.94 20.19 38.05
N PRO A 337 -55.54 20.26 36.85
CA PRO A 337 -56.76 21.02 36.63
C PRO A 337 -57.90 20.47 37.48
N ILE A 338 -58.63 21.34 38.17
CA ILE A 338 -59.78 20.96 39.02
C ILE A 338 -61.07 20.93 38.19
N SER A 339 -61.11 21.64 37.08
CA SER A 339 -62.25 21.71 36.16
C SER A 339 -61.80 21.67 34.70
N ALA A 340 -62.72 21.33 33.80
CA ALA A 340 -62.48 21.49 32.36
C ALA A 340 -62.19 22.97 32.04
N PHE A 341 -61.23 23.21 31.17
CA PHE A 341 -60.83 24.55 30.77
C PHE A 341 -60.50 24.57 29.27
N ASN A 342 -60.44 25.76 28.70
CA ASN A 342 -60.05 25.94 27.29
C ASN A 342 -58.53 26.06 27.18
N GLU A 343 -57.88 25.12 26.50
CA GLU A 343 -56.43 25.09 26.32
C GLU A 343 -55.87 26.36 25.65
N ASN A 344 -56.66 27.06 24.83
CA ASN A 344 -56.24 28.32 24.22
C ASN A 344 -55.90 29.40 25.26
N LYS A 345 -56.50 29.34 26.46
CA LYS A 345 -56.20 30.28 27.55
C LYS A 345 -54.81 30.05 28.17
N LEU A 346 -54.23 28.86 28.02
CA LEU A 346 -52.85 28.59 28.47
C LEU A 346 -51.83 29.44 27.71
N LYS A 347 -52.11 29.80 26.46
CA LYS A 347 -51.24 30.67 25.66
C LYS A 347 -51.12 32.06 26.27
N THR A 348 -52.22 32.63 26.75
CA THR A 348 -52.24 33.92 27.44
C THR A 348 -51.39 33.88 28.70
N VAL A 349 -51.49 32.80 29.48
CA VAL A 349 -50.69 32.59 30.68
C VAL A 349 -49.19 32.46 30.35
N CYS A 350 -48.84 31.67 29.31
CA CYS A 350 -47.46 31.57 28.80
C CYS A 350 -46.88 32.92 28.38
N ASP A 351 -47.69 33.81 27.82
CA ASP A 351 -47.26 35.12 27.32
C ASP A 351 -47.02 36.13 28.46
N GLN A 352 -47.73 36.00 29.59
CA GLN A 352 -47.61 36.90 30.75
C GLN A 352 -46.50 36.49 31.73
N LEU A 353 -46.28 35.18 31.89
CA LEU A 353 -45.31 34.64 32.85
C LEU A 353 -43.90 35.24 32.78
N PRO A 354 -43.33 35.59 31.61
CA PRO A 354 -42.01 36.21 31.53
C PRO A 354 -41.87 37.49 32.35
N GLY A 355 -42.90 38.36 32.36
CA GLY A 355 -42.88 39.64 33.08
C GLY A 355 -42.90 39.48 34.60
N PHE A 356 -43.64 38.50 35.12
CA PHE A 356 -43.78 38.26 36.56
C PHE A 356 -42.63 37.46 37.17
N LEU A 357 -41.99 36.62 36.36
CA LEU A 357 -40.90 35.72 36.79
C LEU A 357 -39.51 36.18 36.33
N ASN A 358 -39.42 37.36 35.72
CA ASN A 358 -38.20 37.93 35.13
C ASN A 358 -37.47 36.94 34.21
N LEU A 359 -38.22 36.31 33.29
CA LEU A 359 -37.69 35.34 32.35
C LEU A 359 -37.43 36.01 31.00
N THR A 360 -36.32 35.66 30.36
CA THR A 360 -36.03 36.09 28.98
C THR A 360 -36.85 35.33 27.93
N ARG A 361 -37.54 34.26 28.31
CA ARG A 361 -38.32 33.38 27.41
C ARG A 361 -39.65 32.98 27.99
N LYS A 362 -40.58 32.68 27.10
CA LYS A 362 -41.89 32.09 27.42
C LYS A 362 -41.71 30.68 28.00
N PRO A 363 -42.30 30.38 29.15
CA PRO A 363 -42.41 29.01 29.65
C PRO A 363 -43.19 28.11 28.69
N THR A 364 -42.98 26.81 28.79
CA THR A 364 -43.78 25.82 28.05
C THR A 364 -44.80 25.20 28.98
N ILE A 365 -46.06 25.18 28.58
CA ILE A 365 -47.13 24.49 29.30
C ILE A 365 -47.62 23.33 28.45
N VAL A 366 -47.58 22.12 28.99
CA VAL A 366 -48.04 20.89 28.32
C VAL A 366 -49.13 20.25 29.15
N VAL A 367 -50.26 19.91 28.51
CA VAL A 367 -51.30 19.08 29.12
C VAL A 367 -51.03 17.64 28.76
N SER A 368 -50.79 16.78 29.76
CA SER A 368 -50.63 15.34 29.53
C SER A 368 -51.24 14.54 30.68
N ASN A 369 -51.96 13.45 30.35
CA ASN A 369 -52.58 12.55 31.34
C ASN A 369 -53.38 13.27 32.46
N GLY A 370 -54.13 14.33 32.09
CA GLY A 370 -54.92 15.12 33.05
C GLY A 370 -54.08 15.98 34.00
N ARG A 371 -52.81 16.26 33.68
CA ARG A 371 -51.92 17.13 34.43
C ARG A 371 -51.39 18.25 33.53
N LEU A 372 -51.18 19.41 34.12
CA LEU A 372 -50.49 20.54 33.55
C LEU A 372 -49.03 20.50 33.99
N GLU A 373 -48.12 20.37 33.03
CA GLU A 373 -46.68 20.51 33.23
C GLU A 373 -46.25 21.91 32.78
N VAL A 374 -45.82 22.75 33.72
CA VAL A 374 -45.28 24.08 33.44
C VAL A 374 -43.76 24.02 33.56
N ARG A 375 -43.07 24.18 32.42
CA ARG A 375 -41.62 24.13 32.32
C ARG A 375 -41.04 25.53 32.16
N ILE A 376 -40.26 25.94 33.15
CA ILE A 376 -39.52 27.19 33.16
C ILE A 376 -38.05 26.85 32.93
N ASP A 377 -37.50 27.31 31.81
CA ASP A 377 -36.11 27.03 31.43
C ASP A 377 -35.30 28.34 31.38
N LYS A 378 -34.48 28.55 32.41
CA LYS A 378 -33.64 29.74 32.62
C LYS A 378 -32.26 29.63 31.97
N ARG A 379 -31.97 28.52 31.27
CA ARG A 379 -30.68 28.32 30.59
C ARG A 379 -30.50 29.28 29.42
N SER A 380 -29.29 29.78 29.25
CA SER A 380 -28.86 30.53 28.06
C SER A 380 -28.89 29.65 26.80
N ASP A 381 -28.88 30.26 25.61
CA ASP A 381 -28.80 29.53 24.33
C ASP A 381 -27.60 28.59 24.27
N LYS A 382 -26.45 29.05 24.76
CA LYS A 382 -25.21 28.28 24.79
C LYS A 382 -25.34 27.03 25.66
N GLU A 383 -25.98 27.14 26.82
CA GLU A 383 -26.21 26.02 27.73
C GLU A 383 -27.23 25.02 27.19
N LYS A 384 -28.28 25.49 26.49
CA LYS A 384 -29.24 24.59 25.82
C LYS A 384 -28.58 23.84 24.67
N ALA A 385 -27.78 24.52 23.84
CA ALA A 385 -27.03 23.89 22.77
C ALA A 385 -26.07 22.82 23.32
N LEU A 386 -25.37 23.12 24.43
CA LEU A 386 -24.49 22.18 25.10
C LEU A 386 -25.25 20.97 25.66
N ALA A 387 -26.36 21.18 26.37
CA ALA A 387 -27.17 20.09 26.92
C ALA A 387 -27.80 19.21 25.83
N ASN A 388 -28.26 19.82 24.72
CA ASN A 388 -28.76 19.07 23.57
C ASN A 388 -27.65 18.25 22.91
N ARG A 389 -26.45 18.82 22.80
CA ARG A 389 -25.27 18.12 22.30
C ARG A 389 -24.88 16.94 23.17
N GLU A 390 -24.83 17.10 24.49
CA GLU A 390 -24.54 16.00 25.42
C GLU A 390 -25.58 14.88 25.35
N ARG A 391 -26.87 15.25 25.24
CA ARG A 391 -27.95 14.28 25.04
C ARG A 391 -27.75 13.50 23.73
N LEU A 392 -27.31 14.19 22.68
CA LEU A 392 -27.07 13.60 21.38
C LEU A 392 -25.84 12.69 21.40
N GLU A 393 -24.73 13.11 21.99
CA GLU A 393 -23.51 12.29 22.15
C GLU A 393 -23.81 10.97 22.89
N LYS A 394 -24.71 11.00 23.89
CA LYS A 394 -25.20 9.80 24.59
C LYS A 394 -26.08 8.88 23.74
N SER A 395 -26.69 9.40 22.68
CA SER A 395 -27.57 8.63 21.79
C SER A 395 -26.85 8.00 20.59
N LEU A 396 -25.58 8.35 20.36
CA LEU A 396 -24.79 7.81 19.25
C LEU A 396 -24.46 6.34 19.49
N ILE A 397 -24.75 5.50 18.50
CA ILE A 397 -24.36 4.08 18.47
C ILE A 397 -22.88 3.93 18.07
N SER A 398 -22.28 2.78 18.37
CA SER A 398 -20.94 2.41 17.88
C SER A 398 -21.03 1.47 16.66
N ILE A 399 -19.88 1.16 16.06
CA ILE A 399 -19.82 0.13 15.00
C ILE A 399 -20.17 -1.25 15.56
N ASP A 400 -19.91 -1.52 16.85
CA ASP A 400 -20.24 -2.80 17.47
C ASP A 400 -21.75 -3.06 17.46
N ASP A 401 -22.56 -2.00 17.55
CA ASP A 401 -24.02 -2.09 17.42
C ASP A 401 -24.46 -2.47 15.98
N CYS A 402 -23.60 -2.20 14.99
CA CYS A 402 -23.88 -2.44 13.56
C CYS A 402 -23.50 -3.85 13.09
N VAL A 403 -22.54 -4.52 13.75
CA VAL A 403 -22.02 -5.82 13.29
C VAL A 403 -22.90 -7.01 13.65
N GLN A 404 -23.92 -6.84 14.51
CA GLN A 404 -24.76 -7.93 15.02
C GLN A 404 -25.38 -8.85 13.94
N LYS A 405 -25.63 -8.34 12.73
CA LYS A 405 -26.20 -9.13 11.63
C LYS A 405 -25.15 -9.92 10.83
N ASN A 406 -23.86 -9.73 11.08
CA ASN A 406 -22.72 -10.29 10.35
C ASN A 406 -22.88 -10.16 8.81
N LEU A 407 -23.26 -8.96 8.36
CA LEU A 407 -23.48 -8.61 6.96
C LEU A 407 -22.21 -8.00 6.34
N GLY A 408 -22.27 -7.71 5.04
CA GLY A 408 -21.29 -6.85 4.38
C GLY A 408 -21.48 -5.38 4.74
N PHE A 409 -20.43 -4.59 4.52
CA PHE A 409 -20.39 -3.16 4.79
C PHE A 409 -20.03 -2.37 3.54
N LEU A 410 -20.56 -1.15 3.46
CA LEU A 410 -20.14 -0.13 2.51
C LEU A 410 -19.69 1.10 3.30
N VAL A 411 -18.45 1.55 3.12
CA VAL A 411 -17.89 2.73 3.79
C VAL A 411 -17.75 3.84 2.77
N ILE A 412 -18.49 4.92 2.97
CA ILE A 412 -18.67 5.96 1.96
C ILE A 412 -18.28 7.31 2.54
N GLY A 413 -17.39 8.02 1.88
CA GLY A 413 -16.94 9.33 2.32
C GLY A 413 -15.96 9.99 1.35
N GLU A 414 -15.89 11.31 1.40
CA GLU A 414 -14.95 12.11 0.61
C GLU A 414 -13.47 11.78 0.93
N PRO A 415 -12.49 12.18 0.09
CA PRO A 415 -11.08 12.07 0.45
C PRO A 415 -10.80 12.68 1.83
N GLY A 416 -9.99 12.02 2.66
CA GLY A 416 -9.70 12.48 4.03
C GLY A 416 -10.78 12.15 5.09
N SER A 417 -11.90 11.53 4.70
CA SER A 417 -12.95 11.07 5.64
C SER A 417 -12.57 9.83 6.47
N ALA A 418 -11.36 9.29 6.29
CA ALA A 418 -10.85 8.12 7.00
C ALA A 418 -11.56 6.79 6.66
N LYS A 419 -11.87 6.56 5.37
CA LYS A 419 -12.51 5.32 4.89
C LYS A 419 -11.72 4.06 5.22
N SER A 420 -10.46 3.97 4.80
CA SER A 420 -9.64 2.75 4.93
C SER A 420 -9.40 2.41 6.41
N THR A 421 -9.16 3.41 7.27
CA THR A 421 -9.02 3.20 8.71
C THR A 421 -10.36 2.91 9.40
N GLY A 422 -11.46 3.49 8.93
CA GLY A 422 -12.81 3.10 9.30
C GLY A 422 -13.13 1.65 8.93
N ALA A 423 -12.66 1.17 7.77
CA ALA A 423 -12.82 -0.22 7.36
C ALA A 423 -12.03 -1.18 8.26
N LEU A 424 -10.79 -0.83 8.65
CA LEU A 424 -10.03 -1.59 9.65
C LEU A 424 -10.74 -1.67 11.01
N TYR A 425 -11.35 -0.56 11.43
CA TYR A 425 -12.16 -0.52 12.66
C TYR A 425 -13.36 -1.47 12.56
N ILE A 426 -14.06 -1.47 11.42
CA ILE A 426 -15.18 -2.39 11.16
C ILE A 426 -14.71 -3.84 11.18
N ALA A 427 -13.55 -4.16 10.59
CA ALA A 427 -13.00 -5.51 10.63
C ALA A 427 -12.72 -5.99 12.07
N ASN A 428 -12.16 -5.13 12.92
CA ASN A 428 -12.00 -5.42 14.34
C ASN A 428 -13.34 -5.67 15.04
N ALA A 429 -14.34 -4.84 14.79
CA ALA A 429 -15.67 -5.02 15.36
C ALA A 429 -16.31 -6.33 14.90
N ILE A 430 -16.14 -6.72 13.63
CA ILE A 430 -16.59 -8.02 13.12
C ILE A 430 -15.86 -9.15 13.86
N ILE A 431 -14.54 -9.08 14.01
CA ILE A 431 -13.72 -10.09 14.72
C ILE A 431 -14.19 -10.25 16.17
N ASN A 432 -14.36 -9.14 16.88
CA ASN A 432 -14.74 -9.12 18.28
C ASN A 432 -16.25 -9.34 18.52
N GLN A 433 -17.06 -9.52 17.47
CA GLN A 433 -18.49 -9.70 17.64
C GLN A 433 -18.79 -11.00 18.41
N GLU A 434 -19.72 -10.93 19.36
CA GLU A 434 -20.21 -12.14 20.02
C GLU A 434 -21.00 -12.99 19.01
N LEU A 435 -20.60 -14.26 18.90
CA LEU A 435 -21.25 -15.23 18.02
C LEU A 435 -22.17 -16.16 18.80
N SER A 436 -23.28 -16.56 18.19
CA SER A 436 -24.06 -17.70 18.67
C SER A 436 -23.19 -18.96 18.76
N GLN A 437 -23.52 -19.91 19.64
CA GLN A 437 -22.79 -21.18 19.77
C GLN A 437 -22.53 -21.87 18.43
N LYS A 438 -23.55 -21.95 17.56
CA LYS A 438 -23.41 -22.49 16.20
C LYS A 438 -22.36 -21.75 15.36
N GLY A 439 -22.29 -20.43 15.51
CA GLY A 439 -21.30 -19.60 14.82
C GLY A 439 -19.87 -19.86 15.29
N ILE A 440 -19.70 -20.13 16.59
CA ILE A 440 -18.42 -20.53 17.17
C ILE A 440 -18.02 -21.91 16.64
N ASP A 441 -18.95 -22.87 16.61
CA ASP A 441 -18.68 -24.24 16.19
C ASP A 441 -18.32 -24.36 14.69
N ASP A 442 -18.84 -23.46 13.86
CA ASP A 442 -18.54 -23.37 12.43
C ASP A 442 -17.19 -22.66 12.14
N LEU A 443 -16.56 -22.04 13.13
CA LEU A 443 -15.27 -21.36 12.97
C LEU A 443 -14.11 -22.21 13.52
N ILE A 444 -12.97 -22.17 12.84
CA ILE A 444 -11.73 -22.80 13.33
C ILE A 444 -11.11 -21.90 14.40
N GLU A 445 -10.92 -20.61 14.10
CA GLU A 445 -10.50 -19.58 15.05
C GLU A 445 -11.52 -18.43 15.07
N PRO A 446 -12.41 -18.37 16.08
CA PRO A 446 -13.48 -17.36 16.15
C PRO A 446 -13.01 -15.91 16.32
N ASP A 447 -11.87 -15.72 16.99
CA ASP A 447 -11.34 -14.41 17.41
C ASP A 447 -10.29 -13.84 16.43
N SER A 448 -10.19 -14.41 15.23
CA SER A 448 -9.23 -14.01 14.19
C SER A 448 -9.90 -14.10 12.81
N ALA A 449 -9.31 -13.44 11.81
CA ALA A 449 -9.80 -13.54 10.44
C ALA A 449 -8.67 -13.52 9.40
N MET A 450 -8.93 -14.14 8.26
CA MET A 450 -8.15 -13.93 7.04
C MET A 450 -8.57 -12.59 6.42
N LEU A 451 -7.58 -11.76 6.08
CA LEU A 451 -7.81 -10.43 5.53
C LEU A 451 -7.18 -10.32 4.14
N LEU A 452 -7.95 -9.81 3.18
CA LEU A 452 -7.49 -9.54 1.83
C LEU A 452 -7.98 -8.17 1.39
N ALA A 453 -7.09 -7.33 0.87
CA ALA A 453 -7.44 -6.01 0.35
C ALA A 453 -7.20 -5.91 -1.16
N PHE A 454 -8.14 -5.25 -1.82
CA PHE A 454 -8.04 -4.79 -3.20
C PHE A 454 -7.95 -3.29 -3.19
N ASP A 455 -6.83 -2.73 -3.64
CA ASP A 455 -6.60 -1.29 -3.67
C ASP A 455 -5.62 -0.95 -4.79
N ILE A 456 -6.11 -0.31 -5.85
CA ILE A 456 -5.31 0.11 -7.00
C ILE A 456 -4.30 1.23 -6.67
N HIS A 457 -4.52 1.97 -5.57
CA HIS A 457 -3.65 3.05 -5.12
C HIS A 457 -2.68 2.62 -4.03
N HIS A 458 -2.88 1.42 -3.47
CA HIS A 458 -2.13 0.80 -2.37
C HIS A 458 -1.84 1.79 -1.23
N SER A 459 -2.85 2.07 -0.40
CA SER A 459 -2.70 2.90 0.80
C SER A 459 -1.71 2.32 1.81
N THR A 460 -0.89 3.18 2.41
CA THR A 460 0.02 2.82 3.51
C THR A 460 -0.72 2.25 4.73
N SER A 461 -2.01 2.56 4.88
CA SER A 461 -2.83 2.03 5.98
C SER A 461 -2.93 0.51 5.96
N TRP A 462 -2.85 -0.11 4.78
CA TRP A 462 -2.86 -1.57 4.64
C TRP A 462 -1.55 -2.20 5.06
N ASP A 463 -0.43 -1.57 4.70
CA ASP A 463 0.92 -2.02 5.06
C ASP A 463 1.15 -1.90 6.57
N ASP A 464 0.75 -0.78 7.17
CA ASP A 464 0.81 -0.55 8.62
C ASP A 464 -0.01 -1.61 9.39
N ALA A 465 -1.10 -2.08 8.78
CA ALA A 465 -1.92 -3.15 9.33
C ALA A 465 -1.39 -4.56 8.99
N GLY A 466 -0.39 -4.71 8.12
CA GLY A 466 0.15 -6.00 7.68
C GLY A 466 -0.79 -6.80 6.77
N ILE A 467 -1.73 -6.14 6.09
CA ILE A 467 -2.75 -6.79 5.25
C ILE A 467 -2.19 -7.04 3.85
N LYS A 468 -2.48 -8.22 3.30
CA LYS A 468 -2.12 -8.53 1.91
C LYS A 468 -2.98 -7.71 0.95
N VAL A 469 -2.33 -6.87 0.14
CA VAL A 469 -2.95 -6.06 -0.92
C VAL A 469 -2.71 -6.71 -2.29
N ILE A 470 -3.72 -6.67 -3.15
CA ILE A 470 -3.62 -6.89 -4.60
C ILE A 470 -4.06 -5.60 -5.29
N ASP A 471 -3.15 -5.01 -6.06
CA ASP A 471 -3.24 -3.66 -6.61
C ASP A 471 -3.37 -3.65 -8.15
N ASN A 472 -2.91 -4.69 -8.84
CA ASN A 472 -3.04 -4.82 -10.29
C ASN A 472 -4.49 -5.16 -10.72
N PRO A 473 -5.14 -4.39 -11.60
CA PRO A 473 -6.53 -4.63 -12.01
C PRO A 473 -6.81 -6.04 -12.57
N LEU A 474 -5.90 -6.60 -13.38
CA LEU A 474 -6.07 -7.94 -13.95
C LEU A 474 -5.98 -9.03 -12.87
N ASP A 475 -5.09 -8.83 -11.91
CA ASP A 475 -4.92 -9.73 -10.77
C ASP A 475 -6.10 -9.63 -9.80
N ILE A 476 -6.66 -8.43 -9.59
CA ILE A 476 -7.92 -8.25 -8.84
C ILE A 476 -9.03 -9.06 -9.53
N TYR A 477 -9.23 -8.90 -10.84
CA TYR A 477 -10.24 -9.68 -11.57
C TYR A 477 -10.01 -11.19 -11.46
N GLN A 478 -8.77 -11.65 -11.60
CA GLN A 478 -8.44 -13.06 -11.46
C GLN A 478 -8.66 -13.56 -10.02
N GLN A 479 -8.35 -12.74 -9.01
CA GLN A 479 -8.60 -13.08 -7.62
C GLN A 479 -10.10 -13.20 -7.32
N PHE A 480 -10.96 -12.38 -7.93
CA PHE A 480 -12.41 -12.52 -7.84
C PHE A 480 -12.89 -13.90 -8.34
N LYS A 481 -12.25 -14.48 -9.36
CA LYS A 481 -12.55 -15.86 -9.80
C LYS A 481 -12.19 -16.92 -8.76
N TYR A 482 -11.06 -16.74 -8.07
CA TYR A 482 -10.69 -17.61 -6.94
C TYR A 482 -11.63 -17.44 -5.75
N LEU A 483 -12.05 -16.20 -5.46
CA LEU A 483 -13.02 -15.91 -4.41
C LEU A 483 -14.40 -16.50 -4.72
N GLN A 484 -14.83 -16.56 -5.99
CA GLN A 484 -16.07 -17.26 -6.34
C GLN A 484 -15.96 -18.75 -6.03
N THR A 485 -14.84 -19.38 -6.41
CA THR A 485 -14.59 -20.80 -6.13
C THR A 485 -14.63 -21.07 -4.63
N GLU A 486 -13.99 -20.21 -3.84
CA GLU A 486 -14.00 -20.30 -2.38
C GLU A 486 -15.41 -20.08 -1.79
N TYR A 487 -16.14 -19.09 -2.29
CA TYR A 487 -17.53 -18.86 -1.90
C TYR A 487 -18.39 -20.09 -2.17
N ASP A 488 -18.30 -20.70 -3.35
CA ASP A 488 -19.11 -21.88 -3.71
C ASP A 488 -18.72 -23.13 -2.92
N LYS A 489 -17.44 -23.27 -2.57
CA LYS A 489 -16.92 -24.35 -1.72
C LYS A 489 -17.44 -24.25 -0.28
N ARG A 490 -17.56 -23.04 0.27
CA ARG A 490 -18.04 -22.83 1.65
C ARG A 490 -19.53 -23.16 1.77
N LYS A 491 -19.84 -24.08 2.68
CA LYS A 491 -21.20 -24.50 3.01
C LYS A 491 -21.46 -24.28 4.51
N PRO A 492 -22.69 -23.89 4.91
CA PRO A 492 -23.04 -23.80 6.33
C PRO A 492 -22.79 -25.13 7.05
N GLY A 493 -22.17 -25.10 8.23
CA GLY A 493 -21.82 -26.31 8.99
C GLY A 493 -20.41 -26.87 8.72
N ASN A 494 -19.71 -26.40 7.67
CA ASN A 494 -18.31 -26.75 7.47
C ASN A 494 -17.42 -25.78 8.24
N LYS A 495 -16.55 -26.31 9.12
CA LYS A 495 -15.55 -25.50 9.82
C LYS A 495 -14.67 -24.74 8.84
N THR A 496 -14.58 -23.42 9.01
CA THR A 496 -13.77 -22.52 8.18
C THR A 496 -13.21 -21.37 9.00
N ASN A 497 -12.22 -20.66 8.48
CA ASN A 497 -11.84 -19.36 9.01
C ASN A 497 -12.71 -18.25 8.40
N ARG A 498 -12.95 -17.18 9.17
CA ARG A 498 -13.61 -15.98 8.65
C ARG A 498 -12.71 -15.32 7.61
N LEU A 499 -13.30 -14.88 6.51
CA LEU A 499 -12.63 -14.12 5.46
C LEU A 499 -13.25 -12.72 5.39
N ILE A 500 -12.43 -11.68 5.55
CA ILE A 500 -12.84 -10.29 5.38
C ILE A 500 -12.13 -9.74 4.14
N ILE A 501 -12.93 -9.24 3.21
CA ILE A 501 -12.47 -8.74 1.91
C ILE A 501 -12.68 -7.22 1.90
N PHE A 502 -11.60 -6.46 1.78
CA PHE A 502 -11.64 -5.02 1.56
C PHE A 502 -11.58 -4.74 0.07
N PHE A 503 -12.45 -3.86 -0.41
CA PHE A 503 -12.43 -3.40 -1.79
C PHE A 503 -12.41 -1.87 -1.79
N ASP A 504 -11.22 -1.30 -1.86
CA ASP A 504 -11.01 0.14 -1.86
C ASP A 504 -11.25 0.77 -3.22
N GLU A 505 -11.72 2.01 -3.21
CA GLU A 505 -12.15 2.78 -4.39
C GLU A 505 -12.88 1.92 -5.44
N MET A 506 -13.98 1.28 -5.04
CA MET A 506 -14.69 0.30 -5.86
C MET A 506 -15.00 0.80 -7.27
N ALA A 507 -15.50 2.04 -7.40
CA ALA A 507 -15.89 2.59 -8.69
C ALA A 507 -14.69 2.73 -9.62
N GLU A 508 -13.60 3.35 -9.15
CA GLU A 508 -12.40 3.53 -9.95
C GLU A 508 -11.75 2.19 -10.27
N THR A 509 -11.68 1.26 -9.32
CA THR A 509 -11.11 -0.05 -9.56
C THR A 509 -11.90 -0.84 -10.61
N LEU A 510 -13.23 -0.79 -10.58
CA LEU A 510 -14.06 -1.41 -11.61
C LEU A 510 -13.82 -0.80 -13.00
N ASP A 511 -13.72 0.52 -13.09
CA ASP A 511 -13.41 1.21 -14.36
C ASP A 511 -12.03 0.77 -14.90
N ARG A 512 -11.02 0.65 -14.02
CA ARG A 512 -9.68 0.16 -14.40
C ARG A 512 -9.70 -1.30 -14.87
N ILE A 513 -10.51 -2.15 -14.23
CA ILE A 513 -10.68 -3.55 -14.63
C ILE A 513 -11.36 -3.64 -15.99
N GLU A 514 -12.40 -2.84 -16.25
CA GLU A 514 -13.11 -2.82 -17.53
C GLU A 514 -12.14 -2.55 -18.68
N VAL A 515 -11.32 -1.50 -18.52
CA VAL A 515 -10.31 -1.12 -19.53
C VAL A 515 -9.26 -2.22 -19.69
N ALA A 516 -8.65 -2.68 -18.60
CA ALA A 516 -7.54 -3.64 -18.66
C ALA A 516 -7.96 -4.99 -19.28
N VAL A 517 -9.18 -5.48 -18.94
CA VAL A 517 -9.70 -6.72 -19.53
C VAL A 517 -10.10 -6.51 -20.99
N ALA A 518 -10.72 -5.39 -21.34
CA ALA A 518 -11.08 -5.08 -22.72
C ALA A 518 -9.84 -5.00 -23.63
N GLU A 519 -8.74 -4.40 -23.15
CA GLU A 519 -7.47 -4.35 -23.86
C GLU A 519 -6.84 -5.74 -24.03
N LYS A 520 -6.83 -6.55 -22.95
CA LYS A 520 -6.26 -7.89 -22.97
C LYS A 520 -7.00 -8.86 -23.88
N GLU A 521 -8.34 -8.78 -23.91
CA GLU A 521 -9.20 -9.68 -24.69
C GLU A 521 -9.62 -9.09 -26.04
N GLY A 522 -9.23 -7.84 -26.34
CA GLY A 522 -9.48 -7.17 -27.61
C GLY A 522 -10.92 -6.74 -27.86
N THR A 523 -11.81 -6.80 -26.86
CA THR A 523 -13.23 -6.40 -27.02
C THR A 523 -13.75 -5.63 -25.80
N LYS A 524 -14.49 -4.52 -26.05
CA LYS A 524 -15.16 -3.76 -24.98
C LYS A 524 -16.15 -4.61 -24.18
N LYS A 525 -16.77 -5.60 -24.83
CA LYS A 525 -17.73 -6.50 -24.20
C LYS A 525 -17.08 -7.33 -23.09
N ALA A 526 -15.85 -7.83 -23.29
CA ALA A 526 -15.13 -8.57 -22.27
C ALA A 526 -14.90 -7.75 -20.99
N GLY A 527 -14.54 -6.48 -21.12
CA GLY A 527 -14.41 -5.57 -19.98
C GLY A 527 -15.73 -5.42 -19.22
N SER A 528 -16.82 -5.14 -19.93
CA SER A 528 -18.15 -4.96 -19.33
C SER A 528 -18.67 -6.24 -18.64
N ASP A 529 -18.41 -7.40 -19.25
CA ASP A 529 -18.74 -8.71 -18.68
C ASP A 529 -17.92 -8.98 -17.41
N ALA A 530 -16.64 -8.60 -17.36
CA ALA A 530 -15.80 -8.73 -16.17
C ALA A 530 -16.27 -7.84 -15.01
N VAL A 531 -16.64 -6.60 -15.27
CA VAL A 531 -17.25 -5.71 -14.26
C VAL A 531 -18.55 -6.31 -13.75
N SER A 532 -19.44 -6.73 -14.65
CA SER A 532 -20.72 -7.35 -14.29
C SER A 532 -20.53 -8.60 -13.43
N TYR A 533 -19.52 -9.40 -13.75
CA TYR A 533 -19.13 -10.57 -12.98
C TYR A 533 -18.72 -10.21 -11.54
N ILE A 534 -17.80 -9.25 -11.37
CA ILE A 534 -17.34 -8.78 -10.05
C ILE A 534 -18.51 -8.22 -9.24
N GLN A 535 -19.37 -7.42 -9.89
CA GLN A 535 -20.55 -6.83 -9.27
C GLN A 535 -21.51 -7.90 -8.73
N ASN A 536 -21.79 -8.93 -9.52
CA ASN A 536 -22.64 -10.04 -9.08
C ASN A 536 -22.01 -10.82 -7.90
N LEU A 537 -20.68 -10.95 -7.88
CA LEU A 537 -20.01 -11.70 -6.82
C LEU A 537 -20.04 -10.96 -5.48
N TYR A 538 -19.66 -9.68 -5.42
CA TYR A 538 -19.72 -8.98 -4.12
C TYR A 538 -21.17 -8.78 -3.65
N ARG A 539 -22.16 -8.67 -4.55
CA ARG A 539 -23.60 -8.72 -4.17
C ARG A 539 -23.96 -10.05 -3.51
N SER A 540 -23.38 -11.15 -3.99
CA SER A 540 -23.52 -12.47 -3.38
C SER A 540 -22.86 -12.53 -1.99
N PHE A 541 -21.73 -11.84 -1.79
CA PHE A 541 -21.14 -11.68 -0.45
C PHE A 541 -22.06 -10.92 0.50
N GLY A 542 -22.69 -9.83 0.06
CA GLY A 542 -23.64 -9.06 0.88
C GLY A 542 -24.89 -9.86 1.29
N THR A 543 -25.45 -10.64 0.37
CA THR A 543 -26.69 -11.40 0.59
C THR A 543 -26.48 -12.74 1.30
N GLY A 544 -25.42 -13.48 0.93
CA GLY A 544 -25.18 -14.85 1.36
C GLY A 544 -23.89 -15.06 2.17
N GLY A 545 -22.97 -14.09 2.18
CA GLY A 545 -21.65 -14.19 2.82
C GLY A 545 -21.72 -14.48 4.32
N ARG A 546 -22.75 -13.94 5.01
CA ARG A 546 -23.02 -14.21 6.43
C ARG A 546 -22.98 -15.70 6.78
N LYS A 547 -23.62 -16.55 5.96
CA LYS A 547 -23.74 -18.00 6.21
C LYS A 547 -22.46 -18.77 5.89
N LYS A 548 -21.52 -18.11 5.23
CA LYS A 548 -20.24 -18.67 4.75
C LYS A 548 -19.03 -17.99 5.45
N TYR A 549 -19.29 -17.16 6.46
CA TYR A 549 -18.27 -16.38 7.17
C TYR A 549 -17.35 -15.59 6.23
N ILE A 550 -17.95 -15.00 5.18
CA ILE A 550 -17.31 -14.05 4.27
C ILE A 550 -17.96 -12.69 4.50
N ASN A 551 -17.16 -11.72 4.94
CA ASN A 551 -17.58 -10.33 5.10
C ASN A 551 -16.92 -9.48 4.01
N PHE A 552 -17.74 -8.78 3.24
CA PHE A 552 -17.27 -7.83 2.24
C PHE A 552 -17.35 -6.41 2.80
N ILE A 553 -16.28 -5.64 2.67
CA ILE A 553 -16.21 -4.22 3.07
C ILE A 553 -15.80 -3.42 1.83
N GLY A 554 -16.79 -2.84 1.16
CA GLY A 554 -16.56 -1.96 0.01
C GLY A 554 -16.34 -0.52 0.44
N MET A 555 -15.41 0.19 -0.17
CA MET A 555 -15.16 1.60 0.09
C MET A 555 -15.30 2.40 -1.21
N ASN A 556 -15.85 3.61 -1.10
CA ASN A 556 -15.99 4.52 -2.24
C ASN A 556 -16.16 5.97 -1.80
N HIS A 557 -15.87 6.90 -2.69
CA HIS A 557 -16.17 8.32 -2.45
C HIS A 557 -17.65 8.67 -2.58
N SER A 558 -18.32 8.05 -3.55
CA SER A 558 -19.69 8.42 -3.87
C SER A 558 -20.70 7.50 -3.21
N TYR A 559 -21.72 8.13 -2.63
CA TYR A 559 -22.93 7.47 -2.15
C TYR A 559 -23.85 7.01 -3.29
N ASN A 560 -23.56 7.39 -4.54
CA ASN A 560 -24.35 7.00 -5.68
C ASN A 560 -24.26 5.48 -5.92
N VAL A 561 -25.39 4.81 -5.71
CA VAL A 561 -25.56 3.36 -5.89
C VAL A 561 -25.21 2.91 -7.32
N LYS A 562 -25.43 3.76 -8.33
CA LYS A 562 -25.04 3.47 -9.72
C LYS A 562 -23.52 3.39 -9.89
N ALA A 563 -22.77 4.27 -9.22
CA ALA A 563 -21.31 4.26 -9.27
C ALA A 563 -20.72 3.04 -8.56
N LEU A 564 -21.43 2.50 -7.57
CA LEU A 564 -21.04 1.28 -6.88
C LEU A 564 -21.39 0.00 -7.65
N GLY A 565 -22.24 0.08 -8.69
CA GLY A 565 -22.79 -1.11 -9.33
C GLY A 565 -23.75 -1.89 -8.42
N ILE A 566 -24.40 -1.22 -7.47
CA ILE A 566 -25.38 -1.82 -6.55
C ILE A 566 -26.69 -1.09 -6.81
N ASP A 567 -27.80 -1.79 -7.02
CA ASP A 567 -29.10 -1.09 -7.10
C ASP A 567 -29.65 -0.76 -5.69
N GLY A 568 -30.74 0.00 -5.64
CA GLY A 568 -31.37 0.36 -4.36
C GLY A 568 -31.83 -0.83 -3.53
N TYR A 569 -32.12 -1.99 -4.16
CA TYR A 569 -32.54 -3.20 -3.48
C TYR A 569 -31.36 -3.88 -2.78
N TYR A 570 -30.26 -4.12 -3.51
CA TYR A 570 -29.07 -4.77 -2.97
C TYR A 570 -28.33 -3.91 -1.95
N ARG A 571 -28.51 -2.58 -1.98
CA ARG A 571 -27.96 -1.71 -0.94
C ARG A 571 -28.47 -2.07 0.46
N ASN A 572 -29.70 -2.56 0.58
CA ASN A 572 -30.27 -3.00 1.86
C ASN A 572 -29.70 -4.34 2.34
N CYS A 573 -28.83 -4.98 1.56
CA CYS A 573 -28.05 -6.16 1.99
C CYS A 573 -26.74 -5.79 2.67
N PHE A 574 -26.35 -4.50 2.64
CA PHE A 574 -25.14 -3.99 3.28
C PHE A 574 -25.48 -2.99 4.37
N VAL A 575 -24.68 -2.97 5.43
CA VAL A 575 -24.67 -1.84 6.35
C VAL A 575 -23.81 -0.75 5.72
N SER A 576 -24.43 0.36 5.33
CA SER A 576 -23.71 1.51 4.79
C SER A 576 -23.32 2.45 5.93
N ILE A 577 -22.02 2.71 6.07
CA ILE A 577 -21.44 3.69 6.98
C ILE A 577 -21.09 4.92 6.15
N LEU A 578 -21.83 6.01 6.37
CA LEU A 578 -21.63 7.29 5.69
C LEU A 578 -20.80 8.18 6.59
N LEU A 579 -19.67 8.63 6.08
CA LEU A 579 -18.73 9.50 6.79
C LEU A 579 -18.89 10.93 6.29
N ASN A 580 -18.79 11.89 7.20
CA ASN A 580 -18.70 13.33 6.94
C ASN A 580 -19.67 13.84 5.87
N ASP A 581 -19.17 14.29 4.71
CA ASP A 581 -19.99 14.98 3.71
C ASP A 581 -20.96 14.03 3.03
N ALA A 582 -20.61 12.74 2.91
CA ALA A 582 -21.57 11.73 2.47
C ALA A 582 -22.75 11.62 3.44
N CYS A 583 -22.50 11.71 4.76
CA CYS A 583 -23.55 11.76 5.77
C CYS A 583 -24.39 13.04 5.65
N ARG A 584 -23.75 14.21 5.54
CA ARG A 584 -24.45 15.50 5.37
C ARG A 584 -25.33 15.51 4.13
N HIS A 585 -24.80 15.02 3.02
CA HIS A 585 -25.52 14.92 1.77
C HIS A 585 -26.73 13.99 1.89
N TYR A 586 -26.54 12.82 2.50
CA TYR A 586 -27.63 11.87 2.73
C TYR A 586 -28.76 12.49 3.54
N ILE A 587 -28.43 13.20 4.62
CA ILE A 587 -29.40 13.87 5.47
C ILE A 587 -30.13 14.97 4.68
N ASN A 588 -29.40 15.85 4.00
CA ASN A 588 -30.01 16.97 3.26
C ASN A 588 -30.91 16.52 2.10
N THR A 589 -30.64 15.36 1.50
CA THR A 589 -31.39 14.83 0.35
C THR A 589 -32.56 13.93 0.76
N THR A 590 -32.32 13.01 1.71
CA THR A 590 -33.27 11.94 2.06
C THR A 590 -34.28 12.37 3.10
N THR A 591 -33.95 13.35 3.95
CA THR A 591 -34.89 13.83 4.98
C THR A 591 -36.08 14.59 4.41
N LYS A 592 -36.10 14.99 3.13
CA LYS A 592 -37.21 15.70 2.49
C LYS A 592 -38.58 15.02 2.68
N HIS A 593 -38.60 13.69 2.76
CA HIS A 593 -39.81 12.88 2.89
C HIS A 593 -40.12 12.40 4.32
N LEU A 594 -39.26 12.70 5.30
CA LEU A 594 -39.48 12.29 6.69
C LEU A 594 -40.53 13.19 7.37
N PRO A 595 -41.25 12.68 8.40
CA PRO A 595 -42.11 13.49 9.25
C PRO A 595 -41.33 14.64 9.91
N GLU A 596 -41.98 15.80 10.12
CA GLU A 596 -41.38 17.04 10.64
C GLU A 596 -40.49 16.80 11.87
N GLY A 597 -40.98 16.01 12.84
CA GLY A 597 -40.24 15.72 14.08
C GLY A 597 -38.93 14.93 13.88
N LYS A 598 -38.79 14.14 12.81
CA LYS A 598 -37.51 13.49 12.45
C LYS A 598 -36.60 14.45 11.70
N LYS A 599 -37.16 15.30 10.82
CA LYS A 599 -36.40 16.35 10.11
C LYS A 599 -35.71 17.28 11.10
N GLU A 600 -36.45 17.82 12.07
CA GLU A 600 -35.89 18.73 13.08
C GLU A 600 -34.72 18.10 13.85
N GLN A 601 -34.82 16.82 14.20
CA GLN A 601 -33.73 16.11 14.88
C GLN A 601 -32.47 16.03 14.01
N PHE A 602 -32.61 15.71 12.72
CA PHE A 602 -31.48 15.60 11.80
C PHE A 602 -30.86 16.97 11.44
N TRP A 603 -31.69 18.01 11.25
CA TRP A 603 -31.20 19.36 11.00
C TRP A 603 -30.49 19.96 12.21
N HIS A 604 -31.08 19.80 13.40
CA HIS A 604 -30.43 20.20 14.64
C HIS A 604 -29.09 19.47 14.85
N TRP A 605 -29.01 18.21 14.41
CA TRP A 605 -27.77 17.44 14.46
C TRP A 605 -26.68 18.00 13.55
N LEU A 606 -27.02 18.34 12.29
CA LEU A 606 -26.10 18.98 11.35
C LEU A 606 -25.57 20.31 11.87
N GLU A 607 -26.42 21.13 12.50
CA GLU A 607 -26.00 22.39 13.11
C GLU A 607 -25.02 22.18 14.26
N LEU A 608 -25.35 21.27 15.19
CA LEU A 608 -24.54 20.99 16.38
C LEU A 608 -23.18 20.35 16.06
N MET A 609 -23.08 19.62 14.94
CA MET A 609 -21.89 18.89 14.51
C MET A 609 -21.27 19.46 13.23
N SER A 610 -21.66 20.69 12.86
CA SER A 610 -21.26 21.35 11.61
C SER A 610 -19.74 21.39 11.41
N ASN A 611 -18.98 21.57 12.49
CA ASN A 611 -17.52 21.61 12.47
C ASN A 611 -16.85 20.31 12.89
N ARG A 612 -17.57 19.18 13.04
CA ARG A 612 -17.03 17.91 13.57
C ARG A 612 -17.17 16.74 12.60
N TYR A 613 -16.41 15.68 12.87
CA TYR A 613 -16.57 14.41 12.18
C TYR A 613 -17.91 13.79 12.57
N ILE A 614 -18.70 13.48 11.55
CA ILE A 614 -20.05 12.95 11.65
C ILE A 614 -20.09 11.63 10.90
N ALA A 615 -20.84 10.66 11.43
CA ALA A 615 -21.06 9.39 10.76
C ALA A 615 -22.50 8.91 10.98
N LEU A 616 -23.03 8.20 9.99
CA LEU A 616 -24.37 7.62 10.03
C LEU A 616 -24.33 6.20 9.49
N ALA A 617 -25.07 5.30 10.14
CA ALA A 617 -25.26 3.94 9.68
C ALA A 617 -26.68 3.76 9.12
N THR A 618 -26.79 3.10 7.96
CA THR A 618 -28.03 2.93 7.18
C THR A 618 -27.96 1.65 6.31
N GLY A 619 -28.95 1.42 5.45
CA GLY A 619 -29.03 0.29 4.54
C GLY A 619 -29.72 -0.91 5.20
N ALA A 620 -28.96 -1.94 5.54
CA ALA A 620 -29.49 -3.15 6.20
C ALA A 620 -29.99 -2.93 7.64
N ILE A 621 -29.79 -1.73 8.19
CA ILE A 621 -30.26 -1.30 9.50
C ILE A 621 -30.97 0.05 9.38
N ASP A 622 -31.81 0.36 10.37
CA ASP A 622 -32.46 1.67 10.46
C ASP A 622 -31.43 2.79 10.55
N ASP A 623 -31.77 3.94 9.95
CA ASP A 623 -30.92 5.12 9.98
C ASP A 623 -30.62 5.54 11.42
N ARG A 624 -29.34 5.43 11.80
CA ARG A 624 -28.86 5.74 13.15
C ARG A 624 -27.58 6.53 13.10
N LEU A 625 -27.46 7.46 14.04
CA LEU A 625 -26.29 8.30 14.20
C LEU A 625 -25.18 7.50 14.85
N LEU A 626 -24.00 7.54 14.25
CA LEU A 626 -22.87 6.75 14.67
C LEU A 626 -21.79 7.66 15.26
N LYS A 627 -21.12 7.19 16.31
CA LYS A 627 -19.81 7.75 16.69
C LYS A 627 -18.85 7.47 15.54
N HIS A 628 -18.27 8.52 14.96
CA HIS A 628 -17.30 8.34 13.89
C HIS A 628 -16.18 7.40 14.35
N PRO A 629 -15.92 6.27 13.65
CA PRO A 629 -15.15 5.15 14.19
C PRO A 629 -13.76 5.54 14.69
N THR A 630 -13.09 6.42 13.92
CA THR A 630 -11.71 6.82 14.18
C THR A 630 -11.52 8.29 14.58
N HIS A 631 -12.58 9.12 14.50
CA HIS A 631 -12.44 10.59 14.61
C HIS A 631 -13.49 11.28 15.50
N HIS A 632 -14.35 10.52 16.18
CA HIS A 632 -15.45 11.06 16.98
C HIS A 632 -15.00 12.12 18.00
N ASP A 633 -13.89 11.87 18.69
CA ASP A 633 -13.40 12.72 19.79
C ASP A 633 -12.68 13.98 19.30
N TYR A 634 -12.53 14.19 17.99
CA TYR A 634 -11.93 15.42 17.49
C TYR A 634 -12.91 16.60 17.65
N PRO A 635 -12.46 17.71 18.26
CA PRO A 635 -13.33 18.85 18.50
C PRO A 635 -13.69 19.60 17.21
N GLN A 636 -12.89 19.44 16.15
CA GLN A 636 -13.10 20.05 14.84
C GLN A 636 -12.53 19.17 13.70
N ILE A 637 -13.12 19.26 12.51
CA ILE A 637 -12.60 18.65 11.28
C ILE A 637 -11.30 19.37 10.90
N LYS A 638 -10.25 18.59 10.63
CA LYS A 638 -9.02 19.08 10.01
C LYS A 638 -8.55 18.05 9.01
N ASP A 639 -8.13 18.51 7.86
CA ASP A 639 -7.50 17.65 6.89
C ASP A 639 -6.20 17.08 7.48
N GLY A 640 -6.11 15.75 7.59
CA GLY A 640 -4.95 15.07 8.21
C GLY A 640 -5.01 14.80 9.71
N ASN A 641 -6.17 14.88 10.39
CA ASN A 641 -6.27 14.34 11.75
C ASN A 641 -5.95 12.84 11.74
N LEU A 642 -5.01 12.43 12.60
CA LEU A 642 -4.66 11.02 12.75
C LEU A 642 -5.87 10.21 13.25
N PRO A 643 -6.09 9.00 12.74
CA PRO A 643 -7.12 8.11 13.27
C PRO A 643 -6.80 7.73 14.73
N LYS A 644 -7.82 7.70 15.58
CA LYS A 644 -7.75 7.20 16.97
C LYS A 644 -8.42 5.83 17.07
N ASN A 645 -8.12 5.11 18.15
CA ASN A 645 -8.75 3.83 18.50
C ASN A 645 -8.56 2.71 17.46
N LEU A 646 -7.55 2.82 16.60
CA LEU A 646 -7.15 1.71 15.73
C LEU A 646 -6.44 0.65 16.59
N GLN A 647 -7.07 -0.51 16.71
CA GLN A 647 -6.46 -1.68 17.33
C GLN A 647 -5.81 -2.56 16.25
N PRO A 648 -4.71 -3.26 16.56
CA PRO A 648 -4.16 -4.27 15.66
C PRO A 648 -5.21 -5.32 15.34
N VAL A 649 -5.38 -5.62 14.05
CA VAL A 649 -6.35 -6.62 13.60
C VAL A 649 -5.75 -8.02 13.75
N LYS A 650 -6.46 -8.91 14.45
CA LYS A 650 -6.04 -10.31 14.64
C LYS A 650 -6.17 -11.10 13.34
N GLN A 651 -5.03 -11.32 12.69
CA GLN A 651 -4.93 -11.87 11.35
C GLN A 651 -4.53 -13.34 11.33
N LEU A 652 -5.13 -14.08 10.40
CA LEU A 652 -4.72 -15.44 10.03
C LEU A 652 -4.01 -15.45 8.69
N PRO A 653 -3.11 -16.42 8.46
CA PRO A 653 -2.58 -16.68 7.12
C PRO A 653 -3.72 -16.94 6.12
N LEU A 654 -3.61 -16.39 4.92
CA LEU A 654 -4.55 -16.67 3.83
C LEU A 654 -4.39 -18.12 3.36
N ASP A 655 -5.40 -18.95 3.58
CA ASP A 655 -5.47 -20.34 3.10
C ASP A 655 -6.23 -20.50 1.76
N ILE A 656 -6.70 -19.37 1.22
CA ILE A 656 -7.35 -19.28 -0.09
C ILE A 656 -6.31 -19.25 -1.21
N LYS A 657 -6.72 -19.65 -2.42
CA LYS A 657 -5.86 -19.51 -3.59
C LYS A 657 -5.64 -18.03 -3.90
N LEU A 658 -4.37 -17.64 -4.06
CA LEU A 658 -3.94 -16.30 -4.46
C LEU A 658 -3.39 -16.32 -5.89
N VAL A 659 -3.48 -15.18 -6.55
CA VAL A 659 -2.87 -14.90 -7.87
C VAL A 659 -1.35 -14.91 -7.83
#